data_AF-A0A7Y7H664-F1
#
_entry.id   AF-A0A7Y7H664-F1
#
_cell.length_a   1.000
_cell.length_b   1.000
_cell.length_c   1.000
_cell.angle_alpha   90.00
_cell.angle_beta   90.00
_cell.angle_gamma   90.00
#
_symmetry.space_group_name_H-M   'P 1'
#
loop_
_entity.id
_entity.type
_entity.pdbx_description
1 polymer ?
#
loop_
_entity_poly.entity_id
_entity_poly.type
_entity_poly.pdbx_seq_one_letter_code
_entity_poly.pdbx_strand_id
1 'polypeptide(L)'
;MEIREIFENKIKIEPKVMSIESLFNNSERVAKTNYKPSYQRNYVWDDEKATYFIESILLGTEIPPLIYFKNAGYVEVIDGRQRYQTILRFIKNEFKLRKNGLQKLDNIDIANKTFKDLENHLQDAFWDTKLRLIEFSFHNQNQVDEEMEEVVKKEIFKRYNSGITPLKPTEIDNAVYFEDDLNSFLKNKLQSDQILYRDVTSLLHFEKSNTEIILKKIRQLLVQHKIPIKYYAVKKDTIISRYYEFLFSSIEDGDINLIFNSFVEKINLLTKIRNSFSNQTVNYNRLITECLFWAFSILEEEKVSLKLISNKVIEELVKYIQAHKEDFTMVRSSFAKILTNRYSVTAEFFSGHFGIDFTLYLQNSLEFKQRTKELTPTNEDRMSFDELRLNKPEPSSIAIMDICRQMERQRFLIRPPYQRNEVINKKKSSSIIESILLGIKLPPIFVYKREDGISEVLDGQQRLLSILGFIQKPYLDENNTMRNSDKDGFALNLKNSILSNLNNKKFIQLTPDDQEKIRNFDLWFIEINYRNNVNFEPIDLFIRLNNKPYPIKEDTFEMWNSYVSRNIVDSIKSIHKNHNDWFYLRKNSSRMEDENIYTALAYFQFNWNQKNRPENYFPKELDIYKVLNKIVLRVVSKNEITKVLESADLKDRFIESANELEFNFVRKLKNLISDYENAPIPELNANLDNIFLVENGRRTQQAFYALWYFLYDIPASIIETDKQAIREELRKLFAAMTETASKADFDSKVKRFKNKFKETGTRELAIRDDLATLGEISTIIAGTALHVSSKTNVAHRITIPYLKKGDFEHFQIKNSELISIPLDTLGKEREYIDSRPKILLKRLTLFKSQLKVAFVDNRMAFGVDTFAIHINRYGFLPKYVMAILGSRYIFSEYITARIGGTETKFISVADVKNVPIPAIPLSDQSNLEKIVNYIIDDFIDEQTLLFFERLLDGMVYELFLPEELAAADAYFMKYIQELPNIDSIDLSQRTQIIEDSYRHLSDPKHKISSSIIKMLSVSTIQRTEEFI
;
A
#
# COMPACT_ATOMS: atom_id res chain seq x y z
N MET A 1 -18.27 -4.07 -23.56
CA MET A 1 -17.16 -4.47 -24.45
C MET A 1 -16.21 -5.33 -23.63
N GLU A 2 -15.84 -6.53 -24.09
CA GLU A 2 -14.96 -7.41 -23.31
C GLU A 2 -13.54 -6.83 -23.26
N ILE A 3 -12.91 -6.84 -22.08
CA ILE A 3 -11.54 -6.32 -21.84
C ILE A 3 -10.53 -6.90 -22.83
N ARG A 4 -10.76 -8.13 -23.30
CA ARG A 4 -9.97 -8.81 -24.32
C ARG A 4 -9.85 -8.02 -25.62
N GLU A 5 -10.98 -7.56 -26.18
CA GLU A 5 -11.00 -6.82 -27.46
C GLU A 5 -10.26 -5.49 -27.37
N ILE A 6 -10.26 -4.88 -26.18
CA ILE A 6 -9.55 -3.63 -25.91
C ILE A 6 -8.04 -3.84 -26.00
N PHE A 7 -7.52 -4.89 -25.35
CA PHE A 7 -6.09 -5.20 -25.39
C PHE A 7 -5.62 -5.69 -26.76
N GLU A 8 -6.40 -6.53 -27.45
CA GLU A 8 -6.00 -7.09 -28.74
C GLU A 8 -6.07 -6.06 -29.88
N ASN A 9 -7.08 -5.18 -29.90
CA ASN A 9 -7.35 -4.34 -31.09
C ASN A 9 -7.16 -2.83 -30.86
N LYS A 10 -7.23 -2.33 -29.61
CA LYS A 10 -7.25 -0.88 -29.34
C LYS A 10 -5.95 -0.33 -28.77
N ILE A 11 -5.05 -1.14 -28.22
CA ILE A 11 -3.82 -0.68 -27.57
C ILE A 11 -2.61 -0.78 -28.50
N LYS A 12 -1.87 0.32 -28.62
CA LYS A 12 -0.56 0.43 -29.26
C LYS A 12 0.53 0.44 -28.20
N ILE A 13 1.56 -0.38 -28.38
CA ILE A 13 2.72 -0.47 -27.48
C ILE A 13 3.98 -0.05 -28.25
N GLU A 14 4.68 0.97 -27.77
CA GLU A 14 5.92 1.48 -28.39
C GLU A 14 7.10 1.41 -27.40
N PRO A 15 8.16 0.63 -27.69
CA PRO A 15 9.43 0.76 -26.98
C PRO A 15 10.15 2.05 -27.39
N LYS A 16 10.71 2.76 -26.42
CA LYS A 16 11.59 3.91 -26.64
C LYS A 16 12.82 3.84 -25.75
N VAL A 17 13.91 4.42 -26.23
CA VAL A 17 15.14 4.62 -25.47
C VAL A 17 15.41 6.12 -25.46
N MET A 18 15.46 6.74 -24.29
CA MET A 18 15.69 8.18 -24.14
C MET A 18 16.74 8.45 -23.08
N SER A 19 17.60 9.46 -23.28
CA SER A 19 18.54 9.91 -22.24
C SER A 19 17.79 10.51 -21.06
N ILE A 20 18.41 10.49 -19.87
CA ILE A 20 17.89 11.19 -18.69
C ILE A 20 17.71 12.67 -19.00
N GLU A 21 18.63 13.26 -19.76
CA GLU A 21 18.49 14.64 -20.22
C GLU A 21 17.19 14.88 -21.00
N SER A 22 16.92 14.07 -22.02
CA SER A 22 15.71 14.18 -22.84
C SER A 22 14.43 14.02 -22.03
N LEU A 23 14.47 13.22 -20.96
CA LEU A 23 13.32 12.93 -20.10
C LEU A 23 13.07 14.03 -19.07
N PHE A 24 14.11 14.55 -18.44
CA PHE A 24 14.00 15.35 -17.22
C PHE A 24 14.45 16.81 -17.38
N ASN A 25 15.28 17.14 -18.39
CA ASN A 25 15.74 18.51 -18.64
C ASN A 25 14.67 19.37 -19.34
N ASN A 26 13.65 18.75 -19.96
CA ASN A 26 12.50 19.46 -20.54
C ASN A 26 11.40 19.69 -19.49
N SER A 27 11.27 20.94 -19.04
CA SER A 27 10.29 21.35 -18.00
C SER A 27 8.84 21.12 -18.41
N GLU A 28 8.49 21.33 -19.69
CA GLU A 28 7.14 21.11 -20.22
C GLU A 28 6.77 19.62 -20.18
N ARG A 29 7.70 18.74 -20.59
CA ARG A 29 7.52 17.29 -20.52
C ARG A 29 7.35 16.82 -19.08
N VAL A 30 8.18 17.30 -18.16
CA VAL A 30 8.05 16.96 -16.73
C VAL A 30 6.72 17.43 -16.16
N ALA A 31 6.25 18.63 -16.54
CA ALA A 31 4.96 19.17 -16.12
C ALA A 31 3.77 18.37 -16.72
N LYS A 32 3.92 17.84 -17.93
CA LYS A 32 2.95 16.95 -18.60
C LYS A 32 3.06 15.49 -18.17
N THR A 33 4.01 15.12 -17.31
CA THR A 33 4.19 13.74 -16.85
C THR A 33 3.63 13.55 -15.44
N ASN A 34 2.49 12.88 -15.34
CA ASN A 34 1.91 12.43 -14.08
C ASN A 34 2.65 11.17 -13.56
N TYR A 35 3.70 11.37 -12.76
CA TYR A 35 4.44 10.27 -12.14
C TYR A 35 3.88 9.81 -10.78
N LYS A 36 2.84 10.48 -10.28
CA LYS A 36 2.20 10.20 -8.99
C LYS A 36 0.68 10.00 -9.14
N PRO A 37 0.22 9.10 -10.03
CA PRO A 37 -1.20 8.84 -10.16
C PRO A 37 -1.80 8.29 -8.86
N SER A 38 -3.07 8.55 -8.63
CA SER A 38 -3.77 8.30 -7.36
C SER A 38 -3.77 6.82 -6.93
N TYR A 39 -3.72 5.90 -7.90
CA TYR A 39 -3.73 4.46 -7.69
C TYR A 39 -2.36 3.87 -7.31
N GLN A 40 -1.29 4.68 -7.28
CA GLN A 40 0.04 4.23 -6.85
C GLN A 40 0.35 4.55 -5.38
N ARG A 41 1.11 3.66 -4.75
CA ARG A 41 1.66 3.88 -3.40
C ARG A 41 2.63 5.07 -3.35
N ASN A 42 2.81 5.62 -2.15
CA ASN A 42 3.75 6.73 -1.92
C ASN A 42 5.22 6.34 -2.17
N TYR A 43 6.11 7.33 -2.12
CA TYR A 43 7.54 7.08 -2.21
C TYR A 43 8.04 6.36 -0.95
N VAL A 44 8.73 5.23 -1.10
CA VAL A 44 9.11 4.35 0.02
C VAL A 44 10.62 4.04 0.09
N TRP A 45 11.41 4.45 -0.90
CA TRP A 45 12.86 4.24 -0.87
C TRP A 45 13.50 5.15 0.18
N ASP A 46 14.40 4.59 0.97
CA ASP A 46 15.29 5.38 1.81
C ASP A 46 16.45 5.96 1.00
N ASP A 47 17.21 6.87 1.61
CA ASP A 47 18.34 7.51 0.93
C ASP A 47 19.44 6.51 0.54
N GLU A 48 19.61 5.41 1.28
CA GLU A 48 20.60 4.37 0.96
C GLU A 48 20.20 3.64 -0.35
N LYS A 49 18.93 3.22 -0.48
CA LYS A 49 18.45 2.60 -1.72
C LYS A 49 18.40 3.59 -2.89
N ALA A 50 17.99 4.83 -2.63
CA ALA A 50 18.03 5.89 -3.62
C ALA A 50 19.46 6.10 -4.15
N THR A 51 20.45 6.12 -3.26
CA THR A 51 21.88 6.22 -3.61
C THR A 51 22.33 5.04 -4.47
N TYR A 52 21.98 3.81 -4.10
CA TYR A 52 22.31 2.60 -4.88
C TYR A 52 21.73 2.63 -6.30
N PHE A 53 20.54 3.22 -6.46
CA PHE A 53 19.94 3.42 -7.77
C PHE A 53 20.65 4.52 -8.59
N ILE A 54 21.06 5.63 -7.96
CA ILE A 54 21.87 6.66 -8.64
C ILE A 54 23.24 6.11 -9.04
N GLU A 55 23.88 5.31 -8.18
CA GLU A 55 25.13 4.61 -8.51
C GLU A 55 24.95 3.75 -9.77
N SER A 56 23.85 2.99 -9.83
CA SER A 56 23.51 2.16 -11.00
C SER A 56 23.35 2.99 -12.29
N ILE A 57 22.84 4.23 -12.19
CA ILE A 57 22.74 5.16 -13.33
C ILE A 57 24.13 5.67 -13.75
N LEU A 58 24.97 6.04 -12.78
CA LEU A 58 26.33 6.56 -13.05
C LEU A 58 27.21 5.49 -13.70
N LEU A 59 27.13 4.25 -13.22
CA LEU A 59 27.78 3.07 -13.82
C LEU A 59 27.23 2.72 -15.21
N GLY A 60 26.16 3.37 -15.68
CA GLY A 60 25.53 3.03 -16.95
C GLY A 60 24.91 1.62 -16.95
N THR A 61 24.67 1.03 -15.78
CA THR A 61 24.04 -0.30 -15.70
C THR A 61 22.62 -0.28 -16.26
N GLU A 62 22.19 -1.46 -16.68
CA GLU A 62 20.86 -1.60 -17.24
C GLU A 62 19.83 -1.64 -16.13
N ILE A 63 18.98 -0.62 -16.10
CA ILE A 63 17.87 -0.53 -15.15
C ILE A 63 16.59 -1.08 -15.80
N PRO A 64 15.64 -1.61 -15.01
CA PRO A 64 14.34 -2.01 -15.55
C PRO A 64 13.67 -0.83 -16.31
N PRO A 65 12.78 -1.09 -17.28
CA PRO A 65 12.13 -0.01 -18.05
C PRO A 65 11.11 0.78 -17.20
N LEU A 66 10.86 2.04 -17.55
CA LEU A 66 9.70 2.79 -17.06
C LEU A 66 8.50 2.49 -17.95
N ILE A 67 7.34 2.25 -17.34
CA ILE A 67 6.11 1.92 -18.07
C ILE A 67 5.22 3.15 -18.09
N TYR A 68 4.95 3.66 -19.29
CA TYR A 68 4.21 4.90 -19.53
C TYR A 68 2.88 4.60 -20.19
N PHE A 69 1.89 5.41 -19.89
CA PHE A 69 0.63 5.47 -20.61
C PHE A 69 0.46 6.88 -21.19
N LYS A 70 0.39 6.97 -22.51
CA LYS A 70 0.38 8.24 -23.24
C LYS A 70 -1.03 8.59 -23.70
N ASN A 71 -1.48 9.77 -23.30
CA ASN A 71 -2.76 10.37 -23.69
C ASN A 71 -2.55 11.58 -24.61
N ALA A 72 -3.65 12.16 -25.09
CA ALA A 72 -3.69 13.26 -26.06
C ALA A 72 -2.85 14.51 -25.66
N GLY A 73 -2.49 14.68 -24.39
CA GLY A 73 -1.70 15.82 -23.93
C GLY A 73 -0.82 15.60 -22.68
N TYR A 74 -0.86 14.40 -22.08
CA TYR A 74 -0.07 14.08 -20.90
C TYR A 74 0.37 12.62 -20.92
N VAL A 75 1.37 12.31 -20.10
CA VAL A 75 1.90 10.96 -19.92
C VAL A 75 1.75 10.57 -18.47
N GLU A 76 1.31 9.36 -18.20
CA GLU A 76 1.22 8.81 -16.87
C GLU A 76 2.24 7.69 -16.68
N VAL A 77 3.02 7.73 -15.60
CA VAL A 77 3.94 6.65 -15.26
C VAL A 77 3.12 5.56 -14.58
N ILE A 78 2.93 4.40 -15.20
CA ILE A 78 2.21 3.25 -14.62
C ILE A 78 3.14 2.47 -13.68
N ASP A 79 4.36 2.15 -14.11
CA ASP A 79 5.37 1.49 -13.27
C ASP A 79 6.70 2.24 -13.37
N GLY A 80 7.40 2.30 -12.24
CA GLY A 80 8.68 3.01 -12.13
C GLY A 80 8.64 4.34 -11.39
N ARG A 81 7.53 4.70 -10.72
CA ARG A 81 7.43 5.92 -9.89
C ARG A 81 8.61 6.11 -8.94
N GLN A 82 9.05 5.06 -8.24
CA GLN A 82 10.18 5.17 -7.30
C GLN A 82 11.48 5.56 -8.03
N ARG A 83 11.71 5.02 -9.23
CA ARG A 83 12.87 5.32 -10.08
C ARG A 83 12.78 6.74 -10.64
N TYR A 84 11.65 7.07 -11.26
CA TYR A 84 11.39 8.40 -11.83
C TYR A 84 11.49 9.51 -10.78
N GLN A 85 10.84 9.32 -9.62
CA GLN A 85 10.90 10.29 -8.53
C GLN A 85 12.31 10.40 -7.94
N THR A 86 13.08 9.31 -7.82
CA THR A 86 14.47 9.38 -7.33
C THR A 86 15.36 10.22 -8.23
N ILE A 87 15.23 10.08 -9.56
CA ILE A 87 15.97 10.91 -10.54
C ILE A 87 15.62 12.38 -10.34
N LEU A 88 14.32 12.71 -10.29
CA LEU A 88 13.87 14.09 -10.05
C LEU A 88 14.38 14.67 -8.73
N ARG A 89 14.28 13.91 -7.64
CA ARG A 89 14.77 14.32 -6.31
C ARG A 89 16.26 14.60 -6.34
N PHE A 90 17.04 13.77 -7.06
CA PHE A 90 18.49 13.93 -7.15
C PHE A 90 18.88 15.18 -7.94
N ILE A 91 18.31 15.36 -9.15
CA ILE A 91 18.53 16.54 -10.00
C ILE A 91 18.15 17.84 -9.27
N LYS A 92 17.08 17.81 -8.45
CA LYS A 92 16.63 18.93 -7.62
C LYS A 92 17.43 19.14 -6.33
N ASN A 93 18.46 18.33 -6.08
CA ASN A 93 19.30 18.37 -4.88
C ASN A 93 18.52 18.13 -3.57
N GLU A 94 17.44 17.35 -3.61
CA GLU A 94 16.58 17.06 -2.45
C GLU A 94 17.16 16.00 -1.50
N PHE A 95 18.21 15.27 -1.92
CA PHE A 95 18.95 14.35 -1.06
C PHE A 95 20.42 14.24 -1.49
N LYS A 96 21.25 13.71 -0.57
CA LYS A 96 22.69 13.48 -0.74
C LYS A 96 22.98 11.99 -0.88
N LEU A 97 23.98 11.64 -1.68
CA LEU A 97 24.43 10.25 -1.81
C LEU A 97 24.98 9.74 -0.46
N ARG A 98 24.52 8.58 0.01
CA ARG A 98 24.93 7.99 1.29
C ARG A 98 26.07 7.00 1.08
N LYS A 99 27.11 7.07 1.90
CA LYS A 99 28.25 6.12 1.82
C LYS A 99 27.82 4.64 1.86
N ASN A 100 26.81 4.28 2.67
CA ASN A 100 26.33 2.90 2.75
C ASN A 100 25.52 2.44 1.53
N GLY A 101 25.05 3.37 0.68
CA GLY A 101 24.32 3.05 -0.54
C GLY A 101 25.22 2.93 -1.77
N LEU A 102 26.49 3.34 -1.66
CA LEU A 102 27.52 3.15 -2.67
C LEU A 102 28.20 1.80 -2.40
N GLN A 103 28.24 0.94 -3.41
CA GLN A 103 28.88 -0.38 -3.34
C GLN A 103 30.13 -0.49 -4.21
N LYS A 104 30.13 0.14 -5.40
CA LYS A 104 31.25 0.13 -6.34
C LYS A 104 31.88 1.51 -6.51
N LEU A 105 31.11 2.58 -6.28
CA LEU A 105 31.58 3.97 -6.40
C LEU A 105 31.85 4.62 -5.03
N ASP A 106 32.05 3.84 -3.96
CA ASP A 106 32.33 4.36 -2.62
C ASP A 106 33.72 5.02 -2.49
N ASN A 107 34.62 4.67 -3.42
CA ASN A 107 35.98 5.18 -3.53
C ASN A 107 36.10 6.47 -4.36
N ILE A 108 35.09 6.78 -5.16
CA ILE A 108 35.00 8.09 -5.83
C ILE A 108 34.44 9.05 -4.77
N ASP A 109 35.02 10.24 -4.64
CA ASP A 109 34.56 11.26 -3.68
C ASP A 109 33.18 11.82 -4.11
N ILE A 110 32.13 10.99 -4.06
CA ILE A 110 30.73 11.33 -4.37
C ILE A 110 29.84 11.15 -3.15
N ALA A 111 30.36 10.53 -2.08
CA ALA A 111 29.62 10.38 -0.83
C ALA A 111 29.29 11.76 -0.23
N ASN A 112 28.06 11.90 0.27
CA ASN A 112 27.47 13.13 0.81
C ASN A 112 27.36 14.31 -0.17
N LYS A 113 27.57 14.09 -1.46
CA LYS A 113 27.37 15.11 -2.52
C LYS A 113 25.92 15.09 -3.04
N THR A 114 25.42 16.26 -3.40
CA THR A 114 24.19 16.43 -4.20
C THR A 114 24.53 16.46 -5.69
N PHE A 115 23.53 16.45 -6.58
CA PHE A 115 23.78 16.45 -8.03
C PHE A 115 24.66 17.63 -8.48
N LYS A 116 24.39 18.83 -7.99
CA LYS A 116 25.19 20.03 -8.28
C LYS A 116 26.63 19.99 -7.75
N ASP A 117 26.87 19.15 -6.73
CA ASP A 117 28.19 19.04 -6.10
C ASP A 117 29.06 17.97 -6.80
N LEU A 118 28.49 17.19 -7.74
CA LEU A 118 29.23 16.24 -8.55
C LEU A 118 30.14 16.96 -9.55
N GLU A 119 31.26 16.33 -9.90
CA GLU A 119 32.12 16.81 -10.98
C GLU A 119 31.39 16.80 -12.33
N ASN A 120 31.72 17.74 -13.23
CA ASN A 120 31.00 17.92 -14.50
C ASN A 120 30.94 16.62 -15.33
N HIS A 121 32.05 15.87 -15.41
CA HIS A 121 32.09 14.61 -16.15
C HIS A 121 31.09 13.56 -15.62
N LEU A 122 30.83 13.54 -14.31
CA LEU A 122 29.84 12.65 -13.69
C LEU A 122 28.41 13.13 -13.92
N GLN A 123 28.20 14.46 -13.94
CA GLN A 123 26.91 15.05 -14.29
C GLN A 123 26.56 14.74 -15.75
N ASP A 124 27.51 14.90 -16.66
CA ASP A 124 27.36 14.58 -18.08
C ASP A 124 27.08 13.08 -18.26
N ALA A 125 27.85 12.21 -17.59
CA ALA A 125 27.60 10.77 -17.61
C ALA A 125 26.20 10.42 -17.09
N PHE A 126 25.71 11.08 -16.05
CA PHE A 126 24.36 10.92 -15.53
C PHE A 126 23.31 11.35 -16.57
N TRP A 127 23.48 12.50 -17.21
CA TRP A 127 22.55 13.04 -18.20
C TRP A 127 22.47 12.17 -19.47
N ASP A 128 23.62 11.66 -19.92
CA ASP A 128 23.77 10.83 -21.11
C ASP A 128 23.22 9.42 -20.94
N THR A 129 23.08 8.96 -19.68
CA THR A 129 22.58 7.61 -19.43
C THR A 129 21.17 7.43 -20.02
N LYS A 130 21.05 6.45 -20.92
CA LYS A 130 19.80 6.11 -21.59
C LYS A 130 18.90 5.22 -20.71
N LEU A 131 17.62 5.56 -20.64
CA LEU A 131 16.57 4.79 -19.99
C LEU A 131 15.62 4.19 -21.03
N ARG A 132 15.18 2.96 -20.78
CA ARG A 132 14.15 2.30 -21.59
C ARG A 132 12.76 2.67 -21.10
N LEU A 133 11.87 2.90 -22.05
CA LEU A 133 10.47 3.26 -21.85
C LEU A 133 9.60 2.31 -22.65
N ILE A 134 8.49 1.88 -22.06
CA ILE A 134 7.43 1.16 -22.76
C ILE A 134 6.21 2.04 -22.70
N GLU A 135 5.83 2.64 -23.83
CA GLU A 135 4.68 3.53 -23.94
C GLU A 135 3.45 2.75 -24.44
N PHE A 136 2.40 2.73 -23.63
CA PHE A 136 1.07 2.26 -23.98
C PHE A 136 0.23 3.46 -24.44
N SER A 137 -0.53 3.31 -25.52
CA SER A 137 -1.48 4.33 -26.01
C SER A 137 -2.63 3.67 -26.75
N PHE A 138 -3.73 4.38 -27.00
CA PHE A 138 -4.82 3.87 -27.84
C PHE A 138 -4.61 4.20 -29.31
N HIS A 139 -4.99 3.29 -30.22
CA HIS A 139 -4.94 3.50 -31.67
C HIS A 139 -5.84 4.67 -32.12
N ASN A 140 -7.07 4.73 -31.60
CA ASN A 140 -8.04 5.79 -31.89
C ASN A 140 -8.59 6.37 -30.58
N GLN A 141 -8.22 7.62 -30.27
CA GLN A 141 -8.60 8.30 -29.02
C GLN A 141 -10.08 8.72 -28.98
N ASN A 142 -10.75 8.86 -30.13
CA ASN A 142 -12.13 9.36 -30.22
C ASN A 142 -13.21 8.32 -29.85
N GLN A 143 -12.83 7.07 -29.55
CA GLN A 143 -13.75 5.96 -29.20
C GLN A 143 -13.45 5.35 -27.82
N VAL A 144 -12.78 6.09 -26.95
CA VAL A 144 -12.30 5.61 -25.65
C VAL A 144 -12.91 6.47 -24.56
N ASP A 145 -13.69 5.84 -23.69
CA ASP A 145 -14.18 6.46 -22.46
C ASP A 145 -13.10 6.41 -21.37
N GLU A 146 -13.13 7.38 -20.45
CA GLU A 146 -12.18 7.51 -19.32
C GLU A 146 -12.21 6.27 -18.42
N GLU A 147 -13.37 5.64 -18.25
CA GLU A 147 -13.50 4.40 -17.48
C GLU A 147 -12.72 3.24 -18.13
N MET A 148 -12.76 3.13 -19.46
CA MET A 148 -12.06 2.09 -20.20
C MET A 148 -10.55 2.26 -20.12
N GLU A 149 -10.07 3.51 -20.21
CA GLU A 149 -8.68 3.86 -20.01
C GLU A 149 -8.17 3.44 -18.63
N GLU A 150 -8.94 3.76 -17.59
CA GLU A 150 -8.59 3.40 -16.22
C GLU A 150 -8.50 1.90 -16.02
N VAL A 151 -9.44 1.12 -16.54
CA VAL A 151 -9.39 -0.35 -16.47
C VAL A 151 -8.10 -0.91 -17.09
N VAL A 152 -7.70 -0.38 -18.25
CA VAL A 152 -6.47 -0.78 -18.94
C VAL A 152 -5.22 -0.46 -18.11
N LYS A 153 -5.12 0.78 -17.59
CA LYS A 153 -3.98 1.21 -16.76
C LYS A 153 -3.81 0.32 -15.53
N LYS A 154 -4.91 0.02 -14.85
CA LYS A 154 -4.93 -0.84 -13.64
C LYS A 154 -4.47 -2.26 -13.96
N GLU A 155 -4.91 -2.81 -15.09
CA GLU A 155 -4.52 -4.15 -15.51
C GLU A 155 -3.03 -4.22 -15.87
N ILE A 156 -2.50 -3.21 -16.58
CA ILE A 156 -1.06 -3.09 -16.85
C ILE A 156 -0.29 -3.03 -15.52
N PHE A 157 -0.71 -2.16 -14.59
CA PHE A 157 -0.08 -2.06 -13.27
C PHE A 157 -0.06 -3.41 -12.53
N LYS A 158 -1.21 -4.08 -12.46
CA LYS A 158 -1.39 -5.37 -11.77
C LYS A 158 -0.46 -6.42 -12.36
N ARG A 159 -0.34 -6.51 -13.69
CA ARG A 159 0.52 -7.50 -14.35
C ARG A 159 2.00 -7.30 -14.07
N TYR A 160 2.48 -6.06 -14.15
CA TYR A 160 3.90 -5.75 -13.89
C TYR A 160 4.29 -5.92 -12.42
N ASN A 161 3.36 -5.69 -11.47
CA ASN A 161 3.64 -5.79 -10.03
C ASN A 161 3.33 -7.16 -9.39
N SER A 162 2.37 -7.93 -9.91
CA SER A 162 1.99 -9.24 -9.35
C SER A 162 2.77 -10.43 -9.92
N GLY A 163 3.32 -10.29 -11.14
CA GLY A 163 3.96 -11.37 -11.89
C GLY A 163 5.36 -11.78 -11.42
N ILE A 164 6.04 -10.96 -10.59
CA ILE A 164 7.43 -11.21 -10.18
C ILE A 164 7.50 -11.55 -8.69
N THR A 165 7.95 -12.77 -8.36
CA THR A 165 8.25 -13.15 -6.98
C THR A 165 9.61 -12.57 -6.57
N PRO A 166 9.70 -11.69 -5.56
CA PRO A 166 10.99 -11.16 -5.11
C PRO A 166 11.91 -12.29 -4.64
N LEU A 167 13.22 -12.09 -4.72
CA LEU A 167 14.18 -13.05 -4.16
C LEU A 167 14.18 -12.99 -2.63
N LYS A 168 14.35 -14.16 -2.00
CA LYS A 168 14.57 -14.25 -0.55
C LYS A 168 15.99 -13.77 -0.22
N PRO A 169 16.24 -13.24 0.99
CA PRO A 169 17.59 -12.82 1.38
C PRO A 169 18.64 -13.93 1.22
N THR A 170 18.29 -15.19 1.51
CA THR A 170 19.19 -16.33 1.31
C THR A 170 19.51 -16.58 -0.16
N GLU A 171 18.58 -16.29 -1.08
CA GLU A 171 18.84 -16.46 -2.52
C GLU A 171 19.74 -15.35 -3.06
N ILE A 172 19.70 -14.15 -2.46
CA ILE A 172 20.64 -13.07 -2.76
C ILE A 172 22.02 -13.43 -2.22
N ASP A 173 22.10 -13.89 -0.97
CA ASP A 173 23.36 -14.32 -0.36
C ASP A 173 24.05 -15.41 -1.21
N ASN A 174 23.29 -16.37 -1.75
CA ASN A 174 23.84 -17.40 -2.63
C ASN A 174 24.53 -16.84 -3.87
N ALA A 175 24.00 -15.77 -4.44
CA ALA A 175 24.61 -15.13 -5.60
C ALA A 175 25.83 -14.31 -5.22
N VAL A 176 25.77 -13.57 -4.10
CA VAL A 176 26.90 -12.78 -3.58
C VAL A 176 28.10 -13.67 -3.28
N TYR A 177 27.90 -14.81 -2.62
CA TYR A 177 28.96 -15.73 -2.22
C TYR A 177 29.11 -16.92 -3.19
N PHE A 178 28.78 -16.71 -4.46
CA PHE A 178 28.91 -17.77 -5.47
C PHE A 178 30.37 -18.09 -5.79
N GLU A 179 31.19 -17.05 -5.95
CA GLU A 179 32.63 -17.16 -6.24
C GLU A 179 33.46 -17.35 -4.95
N ASP A 180 32.81 -17.59 -3.81
CA ASP A 180 33.49 -17.80 -2.54
C ASP A 180 33.89 -19.28 -2.37
N ASP A 181 35.19 -19.55 -2.50
CA ASP A 181 35.80 -20.87 -2.34
C ASP A 181 35.58 -21.48 -0.95
N LEU A 182 35.64 -20.67 0.11
CA LEU A 182 35.38 -21.12 1.49
C LEU A 182 33.90 -21.54 1.64
N ASN A 183 32.97 -20.73 1.14
CA ASN A 183 31.54 -21.04 1.18
C ASN A 183 31.20 -22.27 0.33
N SER A 184 31.80 -22.41 -0.85
CA SER A 184 31.65 -23.57 -1.72
C SER A 184 32.22 -24.84 -1.08
N PHE A 185 33.40 -24.76 -0.46
CA PHE A 185 34.01 -25.86 0.28
C PHE A 185 33.13 -26.31 1.46
N LEU A 186 32.65 -25.37 2.28
CA LEU A 186 31.73 -25.64 3.38
C LEU A 186 30.43 -26.29 2.89
N LYS A 187 29.86 -25.81 1.78
CA LYS A 187 28.66 -26.37 1.17
C LYS A 187 28.87 -27.82 0.75
N ASN A 188 29.97 -28.12 0.06
CA ASN A 188 30.31 -29.47 -0.39
C ASN A 188 30.56 -30.43 0.79
N LYS A 189 31.24 -29.97 1.85
CA LYS A 189 31.44 -30.76 3.07
C LYS A 189 30.15 -31.05 3.82
N LEU A 190 29.25 -30.07 3.94
CA LEU A 190 27.94 -30.27 4.55
C LEU A 190 27.03 -31.21 3.73
N GLN A 191 27.20 -31.26 2.40
CA GLN A 191 26.45 -32.18 1.54
C GLN A 191 27.00 -33.61 1.56
N SER A 192 28.32 -33.76 1.69
CA SER A 192 28.99 -35.08 1.71
C SER A 192 29.00 -35.73 3.10
N ASP A 193 29.11 -34.95 4.18
CA ASP A 193 29.12 -35.45 5.56
C ASP A 193 27.76 -35.29 6.25
N GLN A 194 26.98 -36.36 6.25
CA GLN A 194 25.66 -36.40 6.89
C GLN A 194 25.72 -36.25 8.42
N ILE A 195 26.84 -36.63 9.06
CA ILE A 195 27.00 -36.54 10.52
C ILE A 195 27.20 -35.08 10.90
N LEU A 196 28.14 -34.40 10.23
CA LEU A 196 28.37 -32.97 10.43
C LEU A 196 27.09 -32.16 10.18
N TYR A 197 26.37 -32.45 9.09
CA TYR A 197 25.11 -31.79 8.77
C TYR A 197 24.07 -31.96 9.88
N ARG A 198 23.92 -33.18 10.40
CA ARG A 198 23.00 -33.48 11.50
C ARG A 198 23.40 -32.74 12.78
N ASP A 199 24.68 -32.77 13.13
CA ASP A 199 25.17 -32.17 14.36
C ASP A 199 24.99 -30.64 14.33
N VAL A 200 25.36 -29.97 13.24
CA VAL A 200 25.13 -28.52 13.04
C VAL A 200 23.64 -28.17 13.07
N THR A 201 22.80 -28.93 12.33
CA THR A 201 21.36 -28.69 12.27
C THR A 201 20.71 -28.84 13.64
N SER A 202 21.16 -29.84 14.40
CA SER A 202 20.61 -30.15 15.71
C SER A 202 21.07 -29.17 16.79
N LEU A 203 22.29 -28.61 16.70
CA LEU A 203 22.78 -27.56 17.61
C LEU A 203 22.10 -26.20 17.38
N LEU A 204 21.78 -25.87 16.13
CA LEU A 204 21.19 -24.59 15.74
C LEU A 204 19.65 -24.62 15.65
N HIS A 205 19.04 -25.80 15.78
CA HIS A 205 17.59 -26.05 15.90
C HIS A 205 16.73 -25.27 14.86
N PHE A 206 16.90 -25.56 13.58
CA PHE A 206 16.07 -24.97 12.51
C PHE A 206 14.75 -25.74 12.33
N GLU A 207 13.59 -25.05 12.41
CA GLU A 207 12.25 -25.65 12.16
C GLU A 207 12.10 -26.18 10.72
N LYS A 208 12.85 -25.61 9.77
CA LYS A 208 13.04 -26.09 8.39
C LYS A 208 14.51 -25.90 8.00
N SER A 209 15.31 -26.95 8.10
CA SER A 209 16.73 -26.93 7.74
C SER A 209 16.90 -26.93 6.22
N ASN A 210 17.43 -25.85 5.66
CA ASN A 210 17.96 -25.81 4.31
C ASN A 210 19.45 -25.48 4.43
N THR A 211 20.31 -26.12 3.62
CA THR A 211 21.76 -25.90 3.58
C THR A 211 22.11 -24.41 3.50
N GLU A 212 21.33 -23.61 2.76
CA GLU A 212 21.59 -22.17 2.61
C GLU A 212 21.33 -21.35 3.89
N ILE A 213 20.36 -21.77 4.70
CA ILE A 213 20.10 -21.14 6.01
C ILE A 213 21.24 -21.48 6.97
N ILE A 214 21.74 -22.71 6.90
CA ILE A 214 22.88 -23.17 7.70
C ILE A 214 24.14 -22.41 7.30
N LEU A 215 24.45 -22.30 6.01
CA LEU A 215 25.61 -21.57 5.51
C LEU A 215 25.57 -20.10 5.94
N LYS A 216 24.42 -19.43 5.82
CA LYS A 216 24.26 -18.06 6.34
C LYS A 216 24.63 -17.95 7.82
N LYS A 217 24.26 -18.95 8.62
CA LYS A 217 24.62 -18.98 10.04
C LYS A 217 26.07 -19.31 10.30
N ILE A 218 26.68 -20.19 9.50
CA ILE A 218 28.12 -20.47 9.58
C ILE A 218 28.91 -19.20 9.26
N ARG A 219 28.57 -18.47 8.19
CA ARG A 219 29.20 -17.18 7.85
C ARG A 219 29.14 -16.20 9.00
N GLN A 220 27.96 -16.08 9.65
CA GLN A 220 27.82 -15.29 10.87
C GLN A 220 28.80 -15.77 11.97
N LEU A 221 28.78 -17.07 12.30
CA LEU A 221 29.56 -17.62 13.41
C LEU A 221 31.08 -17.42 13.21
N LEU A 222 31.56 -17.56 11.97
CA LEU A 222 32.96 -17.40 11.62
C LEU A 222 33.49 -15.99 11.90
N VAL A 223 32.68 -14.95 11.73
CA VAL A 223 33.15 -13.55 11.89
C VAL A 223 32.63 -12.84 13.12
N GLN A 224 31.62 -13.39 13.80
CA GLN A 224 30.94 -12.72 14.91
C GLN A 224 31.89 -12.31 16.03
N HIS A 225 32.92 -13.12 16.32
CA HIS A 225 33.91 -12.82 17.36
C HIS A 225 34.78 -11.60 17.05
N LYS A 226 34.90 -11.18 15.78
CA LYS A 226 35.61 -9.95 15.39
C LYS A 226 34.80 -8.67 15.63
N ILE A 227 33.52 -8.78 15.98
CA ILE A 227 32.59 -7.65 16.08
C ILE A 227 32.12 -7.48 17.54
N PRO A 228 32.29 -6.30 18.16
CA PRO A 228 31.78 -6.04 19.49
C PRO A 228 30.26 -6.24 19.60
N ILE A 229 29.82 -6.94 20.64
CA ILE A 229 28.41 -7.34 20.78
C ILE A 229 27.46 -6.13 20.87
N LYS A 230 27.86 -5.02 21.51
CA LYS A 230 27.05 -3.79 21.54
C LYS A 230 26.80 -3.23 20.13
N TYR A 231 27.78 -3.31 19.24
CA TYR A 231 27.64 -2.86 17.85
C TYR A 231 26.82 -3.87 17.02
N TYR A 232 27.11 -5.16 17.19
CA TYR A 232 26.37 -6.27 16.59
C TYR A 232 24.87 -6.20 16.94
N ALA A 233 24.51 -5.83 18.17
CA ALA A 233 23.11 -5.71 18.58
C ALA A 233 22.28 -4.71 17.75
N VAL A 234 22.92 -3.73 17.12
CA VAL A 234 22.28 -2.63 16.37
C VAL A 234 22.32 -2.84 14.86
N LYS A 235 23.46 -3.29 14.30
CA LYS A 235 23.64 -3.47 12.85
C LYS A 235 24.22 -4.85 12.53
N LYS A 236 23.38 -5.89 12.50
CA LYS A 236 23.82 -7.29 12.32
C LYS A 236 24.28 -7.61 10.91
N ASP A 237 23.37 -7.53 9.94
CA ASP A 237 23.56 -8.19 8.66
C ASP A 237 24.64 -7.51 7.80
N THR A 238 24.63 -6.18 7.68
CA THR A 238 25.57 -5.44 6.82
C THR A 238 27.02 -5.56 7.27
N ILE A 239 27.28 -5.66 8.58
CA ILE A 239 28.64 -5.78 9.11
C ILE A 239 29.14 -7.21 9.06
N ILE A 240 28.28 -8.20 9.31
CA ILE A 240 28.63 -9.61 9.11
C ILE A 240 29.11 -9.81 7.67
N SER A 241 28.35 -9.34 6.67
CA SER A 241 28.75 -9.48 5.27
C SER A 241 30.12 -8.88 5.01
N ARG A 242 30.38 -7.63 5.46
CA ARG A 242 31.69 -6.97 5.26
C ARG A 242 32.87 -7.72 5.89
N TYR A 243 32.73 -8.16 7.14
CA TYR A 243 33.80 -8.90 7.81
C TYR A 243 34.01 -10.28 7.17
N TYR A 244 32.96 -10.89 6.65
CA TYR A 244 33.05 -12.17 5.96
C TYR A 244 33.65 -12.03 4.57
N GLU A 245 33.29 -10.98 3.82
CA GLU A 245 33.94 -10.60 2.55
C GLU A 245 35.44 -10.35 2.74
N PHE A 246 35.85 -9.65 3.80
CA PHE A 246 37.26 -9.44 4.12
C PHE A 246 37.98 -10.73 4.51
N LEU A 247 37.32 -11.60 5.29
CA LEU A 247 37.86 -12.91 5.62
C LEU A 247 38.11 -13.71 4.34
N PHE A 248 37.11 -13.77 3.46
CA PHE A 248 37.20 -14.44 2.17
C PHE A 248 38.29 -13.85 1.27
N SER A 249 38.40 -12.52 1.14
CA SER A 249 39.38 -11.86 0.26
C SER A 249 40.84 -12.05 0.70
N SER A 250 41.05 -12.44 1.96
CA SER A 250 42.39 -12.55 2.57
C SER A 250 42.84 -14.01 2.78
N ILE A 251 42.07 -15.00 2.33
CA ILE A 251 42.32 -16.43 2.55
C ILE A 251 43.14 -17.02 1.39
N GLU A 252 44.17 -17.80 1.71
CA GLU A 252 44.86 -18.69 0.76
C GLU A 252 44.30 -20.13 0.84
N ASP A 253 44.49 -20.97 -0.19
CA ASP A 253 43.94 -22.34 -0.27
C ASP A 253 44.28 -23.23 0.94
N GLY A 254 45.45 -23.01 1.56
CA GLY A 254 45.87 -23.72 2.77
C GLY A 254 45.05 -23.36 4.01
N ASP A 255 44.55 -22.13 4.09
CA ASP A 255 43.83 -21.61 5.25
C ASP A 255 42.37 -22.10 5.32
N ILE A 256 41.75 -22.42 4.17
CA ILE A 256 40.39 -22.94 4.09
C ILE A 256 40.23 -24.21 4.94
N ASN A 257 41.19 -25.14 4.83
CA ASN A 257 41.18 -26.39 5.59
C ASN A 257 41.40 -26.16 7.09
N LEU A 258 42.24 -25.18 7.47
CA LEU A 258 42.48 -24.84 8.87
C LEU A 258 41.23 -24.24 9.51
N ILE A 259 40.58 -23.29 8.82
CA ILE A 259 39.33 -22.67 9.27
C ILE A 259 38.23 -23.73 9.41
N PHE A 260 38.12 -24.64 8.44
CA PHE A 260 37.15 -25.74 8.50
C PHE A 260 37.42 -26.68 9.68
N ASN A 261 38.67 -27.08 9.90
CA ASN A 261 39.02 -27.97 11.00
C ASN A 261 38.74 -27.33 12.37
N SER A 262 39.10 -26.05 12.56
CA SER A 262 38.74 -25.28 13.77
C SER A 262 37.22 -25.22 13.96
N PHE A 263 36.46 -24.97 12.88
CA PHE A 263 35.00 -24.98 12.92
C PHE A 263 34.45 -26.33 13.40
N VAL A 264 34.95 -27.45 12.85
CA VAL A 264 34.53 -28.80 13.23
C VAL A 264 34.91 -29.13 14.68
N GLU A 265 36.09 -28.74 15.15
CA GLU A 265 36.50 -28.90 16.55
C GLU A 265 35.53 -28.22 17.53
N LYS A 266 35.11 -26.98 17.23
CA LYS A 266 34.12 -26.25 18.01
C LYS A 266 32.75 -26.92 17.99
N ILE A 267 32.29 -27.38 16.82
CA ILE A 267 31.00 -28.10 16.69
C ILE A 267 31.02 -29.39 17.52
N ASN A 268 32.10 -30.16 17.46
CA ASN A 268 32.24 -31.38 18.26
C ASN A 268 32.19 -31.10 19.77
N LEU A 269 32.82 -30.02 20.23
CA LEU A 269 32.76 -29.59 21.62
C LEU A 269 31.34 -29.17 22.03
N LEU A 270 30.64 -28.41 21.18
CA LEU A 270 29.25 -28.01 21.41
C LEU A 270 28.31 -29.21 21.47
N THR A 271 28.51 -30.23 20.63
CA THR A 271 27.76 -31.49 20.68
C THR A 271 27.97 -32.22 22.01
N LYS A 272 29.21 -32.27 22.52
CA LYS A 272 29.50 -32.84 23.85
C LYS A 272 28.80 -32.07 24.98
N ILE A 273 28.83 -30.74 24.93
CA ILE A 273 28.15 -29.89 25.91
C ILE A 273 26.64 -30.15 25.87
N ARG A 274 26.03 -30.15 24.68
CA ARG A 274 24.61 -30.44 24.51
C ARG A 274 24.21 -31.80 25.05
N ASN A 275 25.00 -32.85 24.79
CA ASN A 275 24.72 -34.17 25.34
C ASN A 275 24.74 -34.18 26.88
N SER A 276 25.53 -33.31 27.51
CA SER A 276 25.57 -33.15 28.96
C SER A 276 24.30 -32.49 29.54
N PHE A 277 23.52 -31.77 28.72
CA PHE A 277 22.22 -31.21 29.11
C PHE A 277 21.08 -32.24 29.09
N SER A 278 21.25 -33.41 28.45
CA SER A 278 20.19 -34.42 28.27
C SER A 278 19.63 -34.98 29.59
N ASN A 279 20.39 -34.88 30.68
CA ASN A 279 20.04 -35.39 32.01
C ASN A 279 19.45 -34.31 32.93
N GLN A 280 19.06 -33.14 32.41
CA GLN A 280 18.76 -31.97 33.21
C GLN A 280 17.46 -31.24 32.81
N THR A 281 16.97 -30.35 33.69
CA THR A 281 15.69 -29.63 33.56
C THR A 281 15.70 -28.46 32.58
N VAL A 282 16.87 -28.00 32.12
CA VAL A 282 17.00 -26.86 31.18
C VAL A 282 17.19 -27.38 29.76
N ASN A 283 16.29 -26.98 28.86
CA ASN A 283 16.38 -27.33 27.44
C ASN A 283 17.52 -26.55 26.77
N TYR A 284 18.51 -27.28 26.25
CA TYR A 284 19.54 -26.72 25.38
C TYR A 284 18.90 -26.07 24.15
N ASN A 285 19.33 -24.86 23.79
CA ASN A 285 18.75 -24.09 22.69
C ASN A 285 19.82 -23.42 21.83
N ARG A 286 19.41 -22.95 20.64
CA ARG A 286 20.32 -22.34 19.66
C ARG A 286 21.10 -21.12 20.16
N LEU A 287 20.56 -20.36 21.11
CA LEU A 287 21.19 -19.13 21.59
C LEU A 287 22.37 -19.45 22.50
N ILE A 288 22.31 -20.57 23.22
CA ILE A 288 23.44 -21.13 23.96
C ILE A 288 24.55 -21.51 22.98
N THR A 289 24.21 -22.22 21.89
CA THR A 289 25.17 -22.56 20.82
C THR A 289 25.87 -21.33 20.25
N GLU A 290 25.11 -20.29 19.90
CA GLU A 290 25.68 -19.04 19.34
C GLU A 290 26.66 -18.36 20.31
N CYS A 291 26.32 -18.28 21.61
CA CYS A 291 27.18 -17.63 22.61
C CYS A 291 28.44 -18.44 22.92
N LEU A 292 28.31 -19.76 23.02
CA LEU A 292 29.45 -20.65 23.27
C LEU A 292 30.40 -20.68 22.06
N PHE A 293 29.87 -20.74 20.84
CA PHE A 293 30.70 -20.67 19.64
C PHE A 293 31.48 -19.34 19.56
N TRP A 294 30.81 -18.22 19.88
CA TRP A 294 31.44 -16.91 19.99
C TRP A 294 32.58 -16.92 21.02
N ALA A 295 32.33 -17.43 22.23
CA ALA A 295 33.35 -17.50 23.27
C ALA A 295 34.53 -18.39 22.86
N PHE A 296 34.30 -19.57 22.30
CA PHE A 296 35.36 -20.47 21.83
C PHE A 296 36.22 -19.85 20.74
N SER A 297 35.63 -19.05 19.86
CA SER A 297 36.38 -18.35 18.82
C SER A 297 37.30 -17.26 19.40
N ILE A 298 36.88 -16.59 20.49
CA ILE A 298 37.74 -15.64 21.21
C ILE A 298 38.89 -16.37 21.93
N LEU A 299 38.61 -17.51 22.57
CA LEU A 299 39.65 -18.32 23.23
C LEU A 299 40.77 -18.69 22.25
N GLU A 300 40.42 -19.11 21.04
CA GLU A 300 41.40 -19.43 20.00
C GLU A 300 42.21 -18.21 19.53
N GLU A 301 41.56 -17.06 19.37
CA GLU A 301 42.25 -15.82 18.97
C GLU A 301 43.25 -15.34 20.02
N GLU A 302 42.91 -15.51 21.30
CA GLU A 302 43.79 -15.26 22.45
C GLU A 302 44.79 -16.40 22.72
N LYS A 303 44.92 -17.35 21.78
CA LYS A 303 45.86 -18.49 21.79
C LYS A 303 45.64 -19.48 22.95
N VAL A 304 44.43 -19.56 23.48
CA VAL A 304 44.04 -20.56 24.49
C VAL A 304 43.52 -21.83 23.80
N SER A 305 44.13 -22.98 24.12
CA SER A 305 43.74 -24.25 23.52
C SER A 305 42.37 -24.72 24.01
N LEU A 306 41.45 -25.01 23.09
CA LEU A 306 40.13 -25.57 23.40
C LEU A 306 40.21 -26.94 24.10
N LYS A 307 41.35 -27.64 24.03
CA LYS A 307 41.58 -28.90 24.76
C LYS A 307 41.58 -28.73 26.28
N LEU A 308 41.76 -27.51 26.79
CA LEU A 308 41.68 -27.20 28.21
C LEU A 308 40.24 -27.27 28.75
N ILE A 309 39.22 -27.26 27.88
CA ILE A 309 37.82 -27.43 28.24
C ILE A 309 37.56 -28.91 28.52
N SER A 310 37.96 -29.35 29.71
CA SER A 310 37.75 -30.72 30.20
C SER A 310 36.28 -30.98 30.56
N ASN A 311 35.90 -32.25 30.75
CA ASN A 311 34.55 -32.62 31.19
C ASN A 311 34.13 -31.91 32.49
N LYS A 312 35.08 -31.63 33.39
CA LYS A 312 34.82 -30.88 34.63
C LYS A 312 34.36 -29.44 34.35
N VAL A 313 35.04 -28.76 33.43
CA VAL A 313 34.68 -27.39 33.01
C VAL A 313 33.32 -27.38 32.31
N ILE A 314 33.01 -28.43 31.53
CA ILE A 314 31.69 -28.59 30.90
C ILE A 314 30.59 -28.72 31.96
N GLU A 315 30.80 -29.52 33.01
CA GLU A 315 29.82 -29.65 34.10
C GLU A 315 29.59 -28.33 34.86
N GLU A 316 30.66 -27.57 35.11
CA GLU A 316 30.59 -26.24 35.74
C GLU A 316 29.87 -25.23 34.85
N LEU A 317 30.14 -25.22 33.54
CA LEU A 317 29.47 -24.39 32.54
C LEU A 317 27.96 -24.69 32.48
N VAL A 318 27.61 -25.97 32.45
CA VAL A 318 26.20 -26.41 32.41
C VAL A 318 25.46 -25.90 33.65
N LYS A 319 26.02 -26.09 34.85
CA LYS A 319 25.45 -25.55 36.11
C LYS A 319 25.31 -24.03 36.09
N TYR A 320 26.30 -23.32 35.55
CA TYR A 320 26.28 -21.86 35.44
C TYR A 320 25.17 -21.36 34.49
N ILE A 321 25.00 -22.00 33.34
CA ILE A 321 23.92 -21.68 32.38
C ILE A 321 22.55 -21.98 32.99
N GLN A 322 22.42 -23.04 33.80
CA GLN A 322 21.17 -23.33 34.51
C GLN A 322 20.78 -22.24 35.51
N ALA A 323 21.76 -21.72 36.26
CA ALA A 323 21.52 -20.61 37.19
C ALA A 323 21.02 -19.36 36.46
N HIS A 324 21.44 -19.15 35.20
CA HIS A 324 21.08 -18.01 34.35
C HIS A 324 20.07 -18.35 33.24
N LYS A 325 19.20 -19.34 33.46
CA LYS A 325 18.28 -19.85 32.41
C LYS A 325 17.40 -18.78 31.75
N GLU A 326 17.08 -17.69 32.46
CA GLU A 326 16.21 -16.61 31.96
C GLU A 326 16.87 -15.80 30.83
N ASP A 327 18.20 -15.66 30.84
CA ASP A 327 18.97 -14.91 29.84
C ASP A 327 19.06 -15.62 28.48
N PHE A 328 18.95 -16.95 28.50
CA PHE A 328 18.99 -17.81 27.31
C PHE A 328 17.59 -18.11 26.75
N THR A 329 16.56 -17.39 27.19
CA THR A 329 15.20 -17.55 26.66
C THR A 329 15.09 -17.10 25.20
N MET A 330 14.30 -17.83 24.39
CA MET A 330 14.09 -17.51 22.98
C MET A 330 13.11 -16.35 22.75
N VAL A 331 12.32 -15.99 23.77
CA VAL A 331 11.32 -14.92 23.72
C VAL A 331 12.00 -13.56 23.72
N ARG A 332 11.66 -12.68 22.76
CA ARG A 332 12.26 -11.33 22.64
C ARG A 332 13.81 -11.34 22.59
N SER A 333 14.41 -12.47 22.18
CA SER A 333 15.85 -12.69 22.12
C SER A 333 16.60 -11.75 21.16
N SER A 334 15.88 -11.05 20.28
CA SER A 334 16.40 -10.06 19.34
C SER A 334 16.56 -8.65 19.93
N PHE A 335 16.01 -8.37 21.12
CA PHE A 335 16.16 -7.05 21.76
C PHE A 335 17.61 -6.83 22.18
N ALA A 336 18.17 -5.67 21.82
CA ALA A 336 19.58 -5.36 22.01
C ALA A 336 20.06 -5.53 23.47
N LYS A 337 19.24 -5.14 24.45
CA LYS A 337 19.57 -5.26 25.88
C LYS A 337 19.67 -6.73 26.33
N ILE A 338 18.69 -7.55 25.98
CA ILE A 338 18.65 -8.99 26.31
C ILE A 338 19.80 -9.72 25.61
N LEU A 339 20.06 -9.36 24.34
CA LEU A 339 21.17 -9.91 23.59
C LEU A 339 22.51 -9.59 24.25
N THR A 340 22.76 -8.32 24.58
CA THR A 340 24.01 -7.90 25.22
C THR A 340 24.19 -8.58 26.59
N ASN A 341 23.11 -8.74 27.36
CA ASN A 341 23.17 -9.43 28.66
C ASN A 341 23.64 -10.88 28.51
N ARG A 342 23.08 -11.62 27.54
CA ARG A 342 23.43 -13.04 27.31
C ARG A 342 24.90 -13.26 26.99
N TYR A 343 25.48 -12.42 26.12
CA TYR A 343 26.90 -12.49 25.79
C TYR A 343 27.78 -12.05 26.97
N SER A 344 27.31 -11.10 27.79
CA SER A 344 28.04 -10.66 29.00
C SER A 344 28.10 -11.79 30.05
N VAL A 345 26.97 -12.46 30.32
CA VAL A 345 26.92 -13.62 31.22
C VAL A 345 27.84 -14.75 30.72
N THR A 346 27.87 -14.99 29.41
CA THR A 346 28.79 -16.00 28.85
C THR A 346 30.25 -15.59 29.02
N ALA A 347 30.57 -14.31 28.79
CA ALA A 347 31.92 -13.77 28.94
C ALA A 347 32.44 -13.85 30.39
N GLU A 348 31.59 -13.55 31.38
CA GLU A 348 31.94 -13.63 32.81
C GLU A 348 32.43 -15.03 33.21
N PHE A 349 31.75 -16.08 32.72
CA PHE A 349 32.15 -17.46 32.99
C PHE A 349 33.54 -17.79 32.46
N PHE A 350 33.82 -17.45 31.19
CA PHE A 350 35.10 -17.76 30.55
C PHE A 350 36.23 -16.86 31.06
N SER A 351 35.94 -15.60 31.39
CA SER A 351 36.91 -14.69 32.02
C SER A 351 37.39 -15.23 33.37
N GLY A 352 36.45 -15.72 34.21
CA GLY A 352 36.79 -16.31 35.51
C GLY A 352 37.59 -17.61 35.44
N HIS A 353 37.41 -18.42 34.39
CA HIS A 353 38.11 -19.72 34.24
C HIS A 353 39.45 -19.63 33.51
N PHE A 354 39.58 -18.72 32.55
CA PHE A 354 40.75 -18.66 31.66
C PHE A 354 41.55 -17.35 31.77
N GLY A 355 41.09 -16.38 32.56
CA GLY A 355 41.82 -15.13 32.81
C GLY A 355 41.88 -14.17 31.62
N ILE A 356 40.96 -14.29 30.67
CA ILE A 356 40.88 -13.45 29.46
C ILE A 356 39.96 -12.25 29.70
N ASP A 357 40.34 -11.08 29.19
CA ASP A 357 39.49 -9.89 29.20
C ASP A 357 38.58 -9.84 27.96
N PHE A 358 37.28 -10.07 28.16
CA PHE A 358 36.27 -10.01 27.10
C PHE A 358 35.75 -8.58 26.83
N THR A 359 36.24 -7.56 27.54
CA THR A 359 35.72 -6.18 27.46
C THR A 359 35.83 -5.61 26.04
N LEU A 360 36.91 -5.91 25.32
CA LEU A 360 37.13 -5.49 23.93
C LEU A 360 36.12 -6.09 22.94
N TYR A 361 35.58 -7.26 23.26
CA TYR A 361 34.60 -7.99 22.44
C TYR A 361 33.14 -7.67 22.81
N LEU A 362 32.92 -7.01 23.95
CA LEU A 362 31.60 -6.56 24.39
C LEU A 362 31.35 -5.09 24.05
N GLN A 363 32.37 -4.23 24.16
CA GLN A 363 32.25 -2.78 24.06
C GLN A 363 32.86 -2.20 22.77
N ASN A 364 32.34 -1.05 22.35
CA ASN A 364 32.86 -0.36 21.17
C ASN A 364 34.17 0.35 21.53
N SER A 365 35.31 -0.23 21.18
CA SER A 365 36.63 0.39 21.34
C SER A 365 36.93 1.41 20.23
N LEU A 366 37.87 2.33 20.50
CA LEU A 366 38.42 3.25 19.48
C LEU A 366 39.15 2.47 18.36
N GLU A 367 39.84 1.41 18.74
CA GLU A 367 40.56 0.50 17.84
C GLU A 367 39.60 -0.23 16.88
N PHE A 368 38.43 -0.70 17.37
CA PHE A 368 37.41 -1.30 16.50
C PHE A 368 36.87 -0.30 15.47
N LYS A 369 36.69 0.97 15.86
CA LYS A 369 36.25 2.02 14.93
C LYS A 369 37.31 2.34 13.87
N GLN A 370 38.60 2.20 14.20
CA GLN A 370 39.72 2.35 13.26
C GLN A 370 39.81 1.14 12.32
N ARG A 371 39.84 -0.09 12.84
CA ARG A 371 39.80 -1.32 12.03
C ARG A 371 38.60 -1.37 11.11
N THR A 372 37.40 -0.97 11.57
CA THR A 372 36.20 -0.91 10.71
C THR A 372 36.29 0.16 9.61
N LYS A 373 37.12 1.20 9.79
CA LYS A 373 37.43 2.18 8.73
C LYS A 373 38.49 1.64 7.77
N GLU A 374 39.48 0.89 8.26
CA GLU A 374 40.55 0.24 7.48
C GLU A 374 40.03 -0.96 6.67
N LEU A 375 38.97 -1.62 7.15
CA LEU A 375 38.20 -2.66 6.42
C LEU A 375 37.37 -2.08 5.26
N THR A 376 37.39 -0.76 5.05
CA THR A 376 36.98 -0.20 3.76
C THR A 376 38.16 -0.45 2.82
N PRO A 377 38.01 -1.25 1.75
CA PRO A 377 39.14 -1.60 0.90
C PRO A 377 39.89 -0.33 0.47
N THR A 378 41.16 -0.23 0.86
CA THR A 378 42.12 0.60 0.14
C THR A 378 42.55 -0.23 -1.06
N ASN A 379 41.65 -0.38 -2.04
CA ASN A 379 42.00 -1.11 -3.25
C ASN A 379 42.92 -0.22 -4.08
N GLU A 380 44.17 -0.66 -4.21
CA GLU A 380 45.22 -0.03 -5.00
C GLU A 380 44.95 -0.13 -6.52
N ASP A 381 43.96 -0.90 -6.95
CA ASP A 381 43.52 -0.96 -8.33
C ASP A 381 42.52 0.16 -8.64
N ARG A 382 43.09 1.30 -9.04
CA ARG A 382 42.38 2.43 -9.62
C ARG A 382 41.78 2.05 -10.98
N MET A 383 40.66 1.35 -10.98
CA MET A 383 39.82 1.29 -12.19
C MET A 383 39.25 2.69 -12.46
N SER A 384 39.41 3.17 -13.69
CA SER A 384 38.84 4.46 -14.08
C SER A 384 37.31 4.37 -14.10
N PHE A 385 36.61 5.46 -13.76
CA PHE A 385 35.15 5.57 -13.89
C PHE A 385 34.65 5.14 -15.28
N ASP A 386 35.46 5.41 -16.31
CA ASP A 386 35.15 5.06 -17.70
C ASP A 386 35.21 3.54 -17.98
N GLU A 387 36.03 2.78 -17.23
CA GLU A 387 36.18 1.32 -17.39
C GLU A 387 35.03 0.54 -16.76
N LEU A 388 34.25 1.18 -15.87
CA LEU A 388 33.09 0.59 -15.20
C LEU A 388 31.77 0.82 -15.96
N ARG A 389 31.75 1.68 -16.98
CA ARG A 389 30.53 1.99 -17.75
C ARG A 389 30.25 0.92 -18.81
N LEU A 390 29.02 0.40 -18.80
CA LEU A 390 28.56 -0.58 -19.79
C LEU A 390 28.17 0.08 -21.11
N ASN A 391 28.64 -0.48 -22.22
CA ASN A 391 28.14 -0.15 -23.55
C ASN A 391 26.74 -0.76 -23.72
N LYS A 392 25.70 0.09 -23.76
CA LYS A 392 24.29 -0.34 -23.83
C LYS A 392 23.91 -0.87 -25.22
N PRO A 393 23.67 -2.17 -25.40
CA PRO A 393 23.16 -2.71 -26.66
C PRO A 393 21.65 -2.52 -26.77
N GLU A 394 21.17 -2.27 -28.00
CA GLU A 394 19.74 -2.22 -28.31
C GLU A 394 19.06 -3.58 -28.02
N PRO A 395 17.79 -3.61 -27.60
CA PRO A 395 17.10 -4.87 -27.32
C PRO A 395 16.92 -5.65 -28.62
N SER A 396 17.26 -6.94 -28.62
CA SER A 396 16.86 -7.85 -29.69
C SER A 396 15.51 -8.46 -29.36
N SER A 397 14.59 -8.52 -30.32
CA SER A 397 13.36 -9.31 -30.22
C SER A 397 13.60 -10.73 -30.70
N ILE A 398 13.26 -11.73 -29.90
CA ILE A 398 13.46 -13.14 -30.23
C ILE A 398 12.17 -13.91 -29.96
N ALA A 399 11.71 -14.70 -30.93
CA ALA A 399 10.52 -15.54 -30.78
C ALA A 399 10.80 -16.73 -29.84
N ILE A 400 9.76 -17.19 -29.11
CA ILE A 400 9.90 -18.30 -28.14
C ILE A 400 10.46 -19.57 -28.79
N MET A 401 10.05 -19.89 -30.02
CA MET A 401 10.59 -21.05 -30.74
C MET A 401 12.08 -20.93 -31.09
N ASP A 402 12.57 -19.71 -31.35
CA ASP A 402 13.98 -19.50 -31.61
C ASP A 402 14.83 -19.70 -30.35
N ILE A 403 14.31 -19.32 -29.19
CA ILE A 403 14.93 -19.59 -27.89
C ILE A 403 15.02 -21.10 -27.68
N CYS A 404 13.93 -21.84 -27.92
CA CYS A 404 13.93 -23.30 -27.80
C CYS A 404 14.99 -23.94 -28.70
N ARG A 405 15.15 -23.45 -29.94
CA ARG A 405 16.18 -23.92 -30.87
C ARG A 405 17.60 -23.56 -30.45
N GLN A 406 17.82 -22.40 -29.83
CA GLN A 406 19.13 -22.04 -29.27
C GLN A 406 19.49 -22.91 -28.07
N MET A 407 18.50 -23.29 -27.25
CA MET A 407 18.69 -24.22 -26.14
C MET A 407 19.03 -25.64 -26.63
N GLU A 408 18.33 -26.14 -27.66
CA GLU A 408 18.65 -27.44 -28.28
C GLU A 408 20.10 -27.49 -28.81
N ARG A 409 20.67 -26.34 -29.18
CA ARG A 409 22.06 -26.20 -29.65
C ARG A 409 23.10 -26.01 -28.53
N GLN A 410 22.72 -26.15 -27.26
CA GLN A 410 23.60 -25.95 -26.09
C GLN A 410 24.22 -24.54 -25.98
N ARG A 411 23.58 -23.52 -26.57
CA ARG A 411 24.09 -22.12 -26.56
C ARG A 411 23.41 -21.22 -25.54
N PHE A 412 22.49 -21.75 -24.74
CA PHE A 412 21.63 -20.97 -23.86
C PHE A 412 21.46 -21.64 -22.49
N LEU A 413 22.00 -21.01 -21.45
CA LEU A 413 21.92 -21.48 -20.06
C LEU A 413 20.82 -20.72 -19.32
N ILE A 414 19.67 -21.37 -19.12
CA ILE A 414 18.53 -20.76 -18.40
C ILE A 414 18.82 -20.62 -16.91
N ARG A 415 19.55 -21.59 -16.34
CA ARG A 415 19.79 -21.70 -14.91
C ARG A 415 21.29 -21.62 -14.63
N PRO A 416 21.86 -20.40 -14.56
CA PRO A 416 23.17 -20.27 -13.97
C PRO A 416 23.14 -20.68 -12.48
N PRO A 417 24.25 -21.17 -11.94
CA PRO A 417 24.32 -21.79 -10.60
C PRO A 417 24.07 -20.81 -9.44
N TYR A 418 24.29 -19.51 -9.65
CA TYR A 418 23.99 -18.46 -8.67
C TYR A 418 22.49 -18.08 -8.59
N GLN A 419 21.66 -18.54 -9.51
CA GLN A 419 20.22 -18.28 -9.49
C GLN A 419 19.44 -19.23 -8.59
N ARG A 420 18.26 -18.77 -8.15
CA ARG A 420 17.37 -19.59 -7.33
C ARG A 420 16.75 -20.77 -8.08
N ASN A 421 16.29 -21.75 -7.30
CA ASN A 421 15.46 -22.85 -7.79
C ASN A 421 14.10 -22.36 -8.34
N GLU A 422 13.44 -23.21 -9.13
CA GLU A 422 12.13 -22.92 -9.70
C GLU A 422 11.06 -22.72 -8.61
N VAL A 423 10.26 -21.65 -8.72
CA VAL A 423 9.20 -21.35 -7.76
C VAL A 423 7.87 -21.85 -8.31
N ILE A 424 7.27 -22.86 -7.67
CA ILE A 424 6.00 -23.48 -8.08
C ILE A 424 4.80 -22.61 -7.66
N ASN A 425 4.44 -21.61 -8.49
CA ASN A 425 3.20 -20.84 -8.33
C ASN A 425 2.38 -20.82 -9.63
N LYS A 426 1.37 -21.71 -9.70
CA LYS A 426 0.51 -21.87 -10.88
C LYS A 426 -0.23 -20.59 -11.26
N LYS A 427 -0.76 -19.82 -10.30
CA LYS A 427 -1.50 -18.58 -10.57
C LYS A 427 -0.63 -17.54 -11.29
N LYS A 428 0.61 -17.36 -10.83
CA LYS A 428 1.57 -16.43 -11.47
C LYS A 428 2.01 -16.91 -12.85
N SER A 429 2.31 -18.20 -12.98
CA SER A 429 2.66 -18.80 -14.27
C SER A 429 1.50 -18.68 -15.28
N SER A 430 0.25 -18.87 -14.86
CA SER A 430 -0.92 -18.66 -15.72
C SER A 430 -1.10 -17.21 -16.14
N SER A 431 -0.82 -16.23 -15.28
CA SER A 431 -0.89 -14.81 -15.63
C SER A 431 0.15 -14.40 -16.69
N ILE A 432 1.33 -15.04 -16.70
CA ILE A 432 2.34 -14.84 -17.75
C ILE A 432 1.81 -15.37 -19.09
N ILE A 433 1.26 -16.59 -19.11
CA ILE A 433 0.69 -17.18 -20.34
C ILE A 433 -0.50 -16.35 -20.83
N GLU A 434 -1.36 -15.90 -19.93
CA GLU A 434 -2.48 -15.02 -20.29
C GLU A 434 -2.00 -13.70 -20.92
N SER A 435 -0.91 -13.11 -20.39
CA SER A 435 -0.33 -11.88 -20.95
C SER A 435 0.17 -12.09 -22.38
N ILE A 436 0.78 -13.27 -22.66
CA ILE A 436 1.22 -13.67 -24.00
C ILE A 436 0.02 -13.80 -24.94
N LEU A 437 -1.05 -14.47 -24.50
CA LEU A 437 -2.27 -14.66 -25.30
C LEU A 437 -2.98 -13.34 -25.63
N LEU A 438 -2.92 -12.36 -24.71
CA LEU A 438 -3.46 -11.01 -24.91
C LEU A 438 -2.52 -10.08 -25.68
N GLY A 439 -1.35 -10.55 -26.13
CA GLY A 439 -0.39 -9.73 -26.87
C GLY A 439 0.36 -8.68 -26.03
N ILE A 440 0.29 -8.78 -24.70
CA ILE A 440 0.94 -7.82 -23.79
C ILE A 440 2.41 -8.18 -23.67
N LYS A 441 3.28 -7.24 -24.08
CA LYS A 441 4.73 -7.39 -23.94
C LYS A 441 5.13 -7.60 -22.48
N LEU A 442 5.85 -8.69 -22.24
CA LEU A 442 6.47 -8.98 -20.95
C LEU A 442 7.70 -8.08 -20.74
N PRO A 443 8.16 -7.89 -19.49
CA PRO A 443 9.43 -7.21 -19.25
C PRO A 443 10.58 -7.85 -20.05
N PRO A 444 11.70 -7.16 -20.31
CA PRO A 444 12.84 -7.75 -21.00
C PRO A 444 13.47 -8.89 -20.18
N ILE A 445 14.12 -9.82 -20.88
CA ILE A 445 14.97 -10.88 -20.32
C ILE A 445 16.41 -10.43 -20.48
N PHE A 446 17.16 -10.46 -19.39
CA PHE A 446 18.56 -10.04 -19.38
C PHE A 446 19.43 -11.27 -19.56
N VAL A 447 20.33 -11.21 -20.53
CA VAL A 447 21.22 -12.31 -20.88
C VAL A 447 22.65 -11.80 -20.95
N TYR A 448 23.58 -12.56 -20.40
CA TYR A 448 25.00 -12.31 -20.54
C TYR A 448 25.62 -13.36 -21.45
N LYS A 449 26.39 -12.92 -22.43
CA LYS A 449 27.08 -13.81 -23.37
C LYS A 449 28.54 -13.90 -22.98
N ARG A 450 28.91 -15.09 -22.51
CA ARG A 450 30.26 -15.44 -22.06
C ARG A 450 31.23 -15.55 -23.23
N GLU A 451 32.52 -15.64 -22.93
CA GLU A 451 33.58 -15.79 -23.91
C GLU A 451 33.42 -17.05 -24.79
N ASP A 452 32.95 -18.15 -24.18
CA ASP A 452 32.67 -19.44 -24.84
C ASP A 452 31.46 -19.40 -25.82
N GLY A 453 30.78 -18.26 -25.90
CA GLY A 453 29.61 -18.05 -26.75
C GLY A 453 28.30 -18.56 -26.17
N ILE A 454 28.29 -19.05 -24.92
CA ILE A 454 27.08 -19.45 -24.20
C ILE A 454 26.41 -18.21 -23.61
N SER A 455 25.10 -18.11 -23.83
CA SER A 455 24.24 -17.06 -23.31
C SER A 455 23.59 -17.50 -21.99
N GLU A 456 23.99 -16.91 -20.87
CA GLU A 456 23.40 -17.15 -19.55
C GLU A 456 22.28 -16.14 -19.23
N VAL A 457 21.17 -16.62 -18.67
CA VAL A 457 20.05 -15.75 -18.26
C VAL A 457 20.38 -15.11 -16.93
N LEU A 458 20.48 -13.78 -16.87
CA LEU A 458 20.63 -13.00 -15.63
C LEU A 458 19.30 -12.74 -14.95
N ASP A 459 18.28 -12.26 -15.68
CA ASP A 459 16.92 -12.06 -15.16
C ASP A 459 15.87 -12.52 -16.17
N GLY A 460 14.77 -13.09 -15.69
CA GLY A 460 13.70 -13.64 -16.52
C GLY A 460 13.60 -15.17 -16.51
N GLN A 461 14.46 -15.86 -15.76
CA GLN A 461 14.46 -17.31 -15.56
C GLN A 461 13.05 -17.89 -15.27
N GLN A 462 12.33 -17.35 -14.28
CA GLN A 462 11.01 -17.86 -13.90
C GLN A 462 9.93 -17.65 -14.99
N ARG A 463 10.11 -16.64 -15.84
CA ARG A 463 9.22 -16.36 -16.97
C ARG A 463 9.45 -17.38 -18.07
N LEU A 464 10.71 -17.62 -18.43
CA LEU A 464 11.09 -18.67 -19.37
C LEU A 464 10.65 -20.06 -18.90
N LEU A 465 10.94 -20.42 -17.64
CA LEU A 465 10.52 -21.72 -17.08
C LEU A 465 8.99 -21.90 -17.06
N SER A 466 8.22 -20.83 -16.81
CA SER A 466 6.76 -20.90 -16.86
C SER A 466 6.25 -21.12 -18.28
N ILE A 467 6.87 -20.50 -19.28
CA ILE A 467 6.54 -20.69 -20.70
C ILE A 467 6.90 -22.12 -21.11
N LEU A 468 8.14 -22.54 -20.84
CA LEU A 468 8.66 -23.87 -21.18
C LEU A 468 7.87 -25.00 -20.52
N GLY A 469 7.54 -24.85 -19.24
CA GLY A 469 6.71 -25.81 -18.49
C GLY A 469 5.28 -25.89 -19.02
N PHE A 470 4.73 -24.81 -19.57
CA PHE A 470 3.40 -24.85 -20.20
C PHE A 470 3.43 -25.57 -21.54
N ILE A 471 4.44 -25.29 -22.39
CA ILE A 471 4.61 -25.92 -23.71
C ILE A 471 5.21 -27.34 -23.65
N GLN A 472 5.63 -27.80 -22.46
CA GLN A 472 6.28 -29.09 -22.20
C GLN A 472 7.58 -29.29 -23.01
N LYS A 473 8.42 -28.25 -23.05
CA LYS A 473 9.75 -28.33 -23.68
C LYS A 473 10.83 -28.52 -22.60
N PRO A 474 11.75 -29.49 -22.78
CA PRO A 474 12.88 -29.68 -21.87
C PRO A 474 13.88 -28.52 -22.02
N TYR A 475 14.68 -28.31 -20.98
CA TYR A 475 15.81 -27.37 -20.97
C TYR A 475 17.08 -28.06 -20.43
N LEU A 476 18.24 -27.52 -20.76
CA LEU A 476 19.53 -27.98 -20.23
C LEU A 476 19.79 -27.32 -18.88
N ASP A 477 20.16 -28.12 -17.89
CA ASP A 477 20.61 -27.62 -16.59
C ASP A 477 22.12 -27.33 -16.55
N GLU A 478 22.60 -26.87 -15.40
CA GLU A 478 24.00 -26.50 -15.13
C GLU A 478 25.00 -27.65 -15.35
N ASN A 479 24.54 -28.91 -15.34
CA ASN A 479 25.35 -30.11 -15.56
C ASN A 479 25.22 -30.66 -16.99
N ASN A 480 24.66 -29.86 -17.92
CA ASN A 480 24.33 -30.27 -19.29
C ASN A 480 23.36 -31.47 -19.36
N THR A 481 22.55 -31.68 -18.32
CA THR A 481 21.52 -32.73 -18.33
C THR A 481 20.18 -32.16 -18.77
N MET A 482 19.44 -32.93 -19.56
CA MET A 482 18.12 -32.54 -20.02
C MET A 482 17.12 -32.70 -18.88
N ARG A 483 16.50 -31.60 -18.46
CA ARG A 483 15.50 -31.57 -17.39
C ARG A 483 14.23 -30.86 -17.84
N ASN A 484 13.09 -31.30 -17.33
CA ASN A 484 11.82 -30.59 -17.49
C ASN A 484 11.63 -29.56 -16.38
N SER A 485 10.77 -28.57 -16.62
CA SER A 485 10.32 -27.65 -15.56
C SER A 485 9.64 -28.44 -14.45
N ASP A 486 9.78 -27.99 -13.21
CA ASP A 486 9.06 -28.58 -12.07
C ASP A 486 7.52 -28.37 -12.18
N LYS A 487 7.08 -27.58 -13.17
CA LYS A 487 5.67 -27.31 -13.51
C LYS A 487 5.22 -27.96 -14.83
N ASP A 488 5.93 -28.97 -15.32
CA ASP A 488 5.67 -29.56 -16.63
C ASP A 488 4.19 -29.91 -16.85
N GLY A 489 3.59 -29.35 -17.90
CA GLY A 489 2.21 -29.59 -18.29
C GLY A 489 1.14 -29.04 -17.34
N PHE A 490 1.41 -27.97 -16.58
CA PHE A 490 0.43 -27.37 -15.69
C PHE A 490 -0.79 -26.81 -16.43
N ALA A 491 -1.97 -26.92 -15.81
CA ALA A 491 -3.21 -26.33 -16.31
C ALA A 491 -3.33 -24.85 -15.88
N LEU A 492 -3.89 -24.02 -16.76
CA LEU A 492 -4.11 -22.59 -16.50
C LEU A 492 -5.05 -22.38 -15.30
N ASN A 493 -4.75 -21.43 -14.43
CA ASN A 493 -5.61 -21.02 -13.31
C ASN A 493 -5.99 -19.55 -13.49
N LEU A 494 -7.14 -19.32 -14.14
CA LEU A 494 -7.63 -18.02 -14.64
C LEU A 494 -9.06 -17.71 -14.16
N LYS A 495 -9.51 -18.29 -13.03
CA LYS A 495 -10.90 -18.16 -12.54
C LYS A 495 -11.42 -16.72 -12.42
N ASN A 496 -10.55 -15.77 -12.08
CA ASN A 496 -10.88 -14.33 -11.94
C ASN A 496 -10.01 -13.47 -12.90
N SER A 497 -9.65 -14.02 -14.05
CA SER A 497 -8.78 -13.36 -15.02
C SER A 497 -9.56 -13.05 -16.31
N ILE A 498 -8.96 -12.28 -17.23
CA ILE A 498 -9.62 -11.81 -18.46
C ILE A 498 -10.00 -13.00 -19.35
N LEU A 499 -9.16 -14.04 -19.41
CA LEU A 499 -9.39 -15.26 -20.18
C LEU A 499 -9.91 -16.40 -19.27
N SER A 500 -10.98 -16.15 -18.53
CA SER A 500 -11.60 -17.14 -17.63
C SER A 500 -12.11 -18.39 -18.36
N ASN A 501 -12.47 -18.26 -19.64
CA ASN A 501 -12.84 -19.34 -20.55
C ASN A 501 -11.70 -20.36 -20.82
N LEU A 502 -10.45 -19.97 -20.60
CA LEU A 502 -9.27 -20.85 -20.72
C LEU A 502 -8.83 -21.46 -19.38
N ASN A 503 -9.59 -21.22 -18.30
CA ASN A 503 -9.30 -21.78 -17.00
C ASN A 503 -9.30 -23.33 -17.02
N ASN A 504 -8.35 -23.92 -16.32
CA ASN A 504 -8.03 -25.35 -16.27
C ASN A 504 -7.62 -26.02 -17.59
N LYS A 505 -7.39 -25.26 -18.68
CA LYS A 505 -6.88 -25.82 -19.94
C LYS A 505 -5.36 -25.99 -19.91
N LYS A 506 -4.87 -27.06 -20.53
CA LYS A 506 -3.45 -27.30 -20.85
C LYS A 506 -3.12 -26.79 -22.26
N PHE A 507 -1.83 -26.66 -22.59
CA PHE A 507 -1.39 -26.19 -23.91
C PHE A 507 -2.02 -26.94 -25.09
N ILE A 508 -2.10 -28.27 -25.01
CA ILE A 508 -2.68 -29.14 -26.06
C ILE A 508 -4.20 -28.90 -26.23
N GLN A 509 -4.87 -28.39 -25.19
CA GLN A 509 -6.31 -28.11 -25.17
C GLN A 509 -6.66 -26.68 -25.64
N LEU A 510 -5.66 -25.87 -25.99
CA LEU A 510 -5.85 -24.55 -26.59
C LEU A 510 -6.12 -24.68 -28.10
N THR A 511 -6.76 -23.66 -28.68
CA THR A 511 -6.97 -23.60 -30.15
C THR A 511 -5.62 -23.53 -30.89
N PRO A 512 -5.55 -23.98 -32.15
CA PRO A 512 -4.33 -23.86 -32.96
C PRO A 512 -3.78 -22.43 -33.00
N ASP A 513 -4.67 -21.44 -33.15
CA ASP A 513 -4.30 -20.01 -33.16
C ASP A 513 -3.68 -19.57 -31.83
N ASP A 514 -4.25 -19.96 -30.69
CA ASP A 514 -3.70 -19.61 -29.37
C ASP A 514 -2.35 -20.30 -29.11
N GLN A 515 -2.17 -21.54 -29.60
CA GLN A 515 -0.88 -22.23 -29.53
C GLN A 515 0.18 -21.54 -30.39
N GLU A 516 -0.18 -21.08 -31.59
CA GLU A 516 0.71 -20.37 -32.49
C GLU A 516 1.08 -18.99 -31.95
N LYS A 517 0.11 -18.26 -31.37
CA LYS A 517 0.37 -17.00 -30.65
C LYS A 517 1.42 -17.18 -29.57
N ILE A 518 1.35 -18.25 -28.77
CA ILE A 518 2.35 -18.53 -27.74
C ILE A 518 3.71 -18.87 -28.35
N ARG A 519 3.77 -19.69 -29.41
CA ARG A 519 5.04 -20.10 -30.04
C ARG A 519 5.79 -18.94 -30.71
N ASN A 520 5.04 -18.07 -31.38
CA ASN A 520 5.59 -16.96 -32.16
C ASN A 520 5.63 -15.64 -31.37
N PHE A 521 5.34 -15.66 -30.06
CA PHE A 521 5.42 -14.47 -29.25
C PHE A 521 6.86 -14.00 -29.09
N ASP A 522 7.06 -12.73 -29.43
CA ASP A 522 8.32 -12.02 -29.36
C ASP A 522 8.66 -11.58 -27.93
N LEU A 523 9.73 -12.16 -27.38
CA LEU A 523 10.33 -11.76 -26.12
C LEU A 523 11.49 -10.79 -26.37
N TRP A 524 11.61 -9.76 -25.55
CA TRP A 524 12.73 -8.84 -25.61
C TRP A 524 13.91 -9.35 -24.81
N PHE A 525 15.06 -9.38 -25.45
CA PHE A 525 16.34 -9.75 -24.88
C PHE A 525 17.28 -8.56 -24.83
N ILE A 526 17.95 -8.41 -23.70
CA ILE A 526 19.07 -7.50 -23.54
C ILE A 526 20.31 -8.38 -23.40
N GLU A 527 21.08 -8.50 -24.48
CA GLU A 527 22.32 -9.29 -24.52
C GLU A 527 23.52 -8.41 -24.16
N ILE A 528 24.14 -8.67 -23.02
CA ILE A 528 25.39 -8.04 -22.61
C ILE A 528 26.53 -8.96 -23.06
N ASN A 529 27.37 -8.47 -23.96
CA ASN A 529 28.46 -9.27 -24.53
C ASN A 529 29.77 -9.02 -23.78
N TYR A 530 30.43 -10.10 -23.35
CA TYR A 530 31.75 -10.06 -22.71
C TYR A 530 32.78 -9.29 -23.54
N ARG A 531 32.80 -9.48 -24.87
CA ARG A 531 33.79 -8.84 -25.76
C ARG A 531 33.77 -7.31 -25.72
N ASN A 532 32.61 -6.74 -25.43
CA ASN A 532 32.43 -5.29 -25.37
C ASN A 532 32.57 -4.76 -23.93
N ASN A 533 32.61 -5.65 -22.93
CA ASN A 533 32.56 -5.32 -21.51
C ASN A 533 33.37 -6.35 -20.71
N VAL A 534 34.70 -6.31 -20.85
CA VAL A 534 35.63 -7.33 -20.29
C VAL A 534 35.57 -7.37 -18.76
N ASN A 535 35.38 -6.23 -18.11
CA ASN A 535 35.34 -6.10 -16.64
C ASN A 535 33.93 -6.22 -16.06
N PHE A 536 32.94 -6.66 -16.85
CA PHE A 536 31.55 -6.75 -16.38
C PHE A 536 31.32 -8.00 -15.54
N GLU A 537 30.86 -7.80 -14.30
CA GLU A 537 30.44 -8.87 -13.40
C GLU A 537 28.93 -9.18 -13.56
N PRO A 538 28.55 -10.37 -14.08
CA PRO A 538 27.14 -10.73 -14.28
C PRO A 538 26.34 -10.82 -12.97
N ILE A 539 27.00 -11.21 -11.88
CA ILE A 539 26.40 -11.36 -10.55
C ILE A 539 25.96 -10.00 -9.97
N ASP A 540 26.77 -8.95 -10.14
CA ASP A 540 26.42 -7.60 -9.67
C ASP A 540 25.15 -7.08 -10.38
N LEU A 541 25.03 -7.25 -11.70
CA LEU A 541 23.81 -6.88 -12.41
C LEU A 541 22.61 -7.72 -11.97
N PHE A 542 22.80 -9.03 -11.77
CA PHE A 542 21.74 -9.89 -11.23
C PHE A 542 21.19 -9.34 -9.90
N ILE A 543 22.08 -8.96 -8.98
CA ILE A 543 21.72 -8.39 -7.68
C ILE A 543 21.05 -7.02 -7.87
N ARG A 544 21.56 -6.13 -8.73
CA ARG A 544 20.96 -4.81 -9.02
C ARG A 544 19.53 -4.92 -9.55
N LEU A 545 19.28 -5.84 -10.49
CA LEU A 545 17.97 -6.08 -11.08
C LEU A 545 16.97 -6.66 -10.07
N ASN A 546 17.44 -7.51 -9.16
CA ASN A 546 16.58 -8.32 -8.31
C ASN A 546 16.48 -7.87 -6.85
N ASN A 547 17.38 -7.01 -6.38
CA ASN A 547 17.34 -6.45 -5.04
C ASN A 547 16.19 -5.44 -4.93
N LYS A 548 14.98 -5.96 -4.65
CA LYS A 548 13.75 -5.21 -4.38
C LYS A 548 13.48 -5.18 -2.88
N PRO A 549 14.09 -4.27 -2.09
CA PRO A 549 13.87 -4.21 -0.64
C PRO A 549 12.43 -3.82 -0.25
N TYR A 550 11.63 -3.29 -1.19
CA TYR A 550 10.27 -2.82 -0.93
C TYR A 550 9.24 -3.35 -1.94
N PRO A 551 9.00 -4.67 -2.05
CA PRO A 551 7.95 -5.18 -2.91
C PRO A 551 6.58 -4.73 -2.39
N ILE A 552 5.62 -4.54 -3.30
CA ILE A 552 4.22 -4.37 -2.94
C ILE A 552 3.72 -5.75 -2.51
N LYS A 553 3.18 -5.84 -1.29
CA LYS A 553 2.65 -7.11 -0.77
C LYS A 553 1.26 -7.36 -1.35
N GLU A 554 0.97 -8.61 -1.70
CA GLU A 554 -0.38 -9.06 -2.03
C GLU A 554 -1.32 -8.82 -0.83
N ASP A 555 -2.62 -8.60 -1.11
CA ASP A 555 -3.66 -8.35 -0.10
C ASP A 555 -3.34 -7.21 0.89
N THR A 556 -2.83 -6.11 0.37
CA THR A 556 -2.61 -4.87 1.13
C THR A 556 -3.19 -3.67 0.41
N PHE A 557 -3.50 -2.60 1.15
CA PHE A 557 -4.00 -1.36 0.54
C PHE A 557 -3.05 -0.77 -0.51
N GLU A 558 -1.72 -0.93 -0.37
CA GLU A 558 -0.77 -0.54 -1.44
C GLU A 558 -1.12 -1.20 -2.78
N MET A 559 -1.59 -2.45 -2.77
CA MET A 559 -2.02 -3.16 -3.97
C MET A 559 -3.49 -2.89 -4.30
N TRP A 560 -4.40 -2.89 -3.33
CA TRP A 560 -5.82 -2.63 -3.59
C TRP A 560 -6.07 -1.27 -4.22
N ASN A 561 -5.34 -0.24 -3.77
CA ASN A 561 -5.36 1.10 -4.35
C ASN A 561 -5.12 1.09 -5.87
N SER A 562 -4.41 0.08 -6.39
CA SER A 562 -4.08 -0.02 -7.80
C SER A 562 -5.17 -0.63 -8.67
N TYR A 563 -5.92 -1.64 -8.22
CA TYR A 563 -6.82 -2.41 -9.08
C TYR A 563 -8.27 -2.47 -8.60
N VAL A 564 -8.54 -2.16 -7.33
CA VAL A 564 -9.91 -2.11 -6.80
C VAL A 564 -10.66 -0.90 -7.39
N SER A 565 -11.99 -0.94 -7.35
CA SER A 565 -12.83 0.17 -7.79
C SER A 565 -12.43 1.49 -7.12
N ARG A 566 -12.32 2.58 -7.91
CA ARG A 566 -11.97 3.92 -7.39
C ARG A 566 -12.91 4.33 -6.26
N ASN A 567 -14.21 4.03 -6.41
CA ASN A 567 -15.22 4.41 -5.43
C ASN A 567 -14.91 3.87 -4.03
N ILE A 568 -14.46 2.61 -3.92
CA ILE A 568 -14.09 2.02 -2.64
C ILE A 568 -12.80 2.68 -2.11
N VAL A 569 -11.79 2.80 -2.97
CA VAL A 569 -10.47 3.35 -2.61
C VAL A 569 -10.59 4.79 -2.11
N ASP A 570 -11.33 5.62 -2.83
CA ASP A 570 -11.52 7.03 -2.52
C ASP A 570 -12.39 7.21 -1.27
N SER A 571 -13.40 6.35 -1.05
CA SER A 571 -14.12 6.32 0.23
C SER A 571 -13.20 6.00 1.41
N ILE A 572 -12.36 4.96 1.33
CA ILE A 572 -11.43 4.63 2.41
C ILE A 572 -10.41 5.75 2.66
N LYS A 573 -9.86 6.35 1.59
CA LYS A 573 -8.94 7.50 1.71
C LYS A 573 -9.62 8.73 2.30
N SER A 574 -10.90 8.96 1.96
CA SER A 574 -11.70 10.04 2.53
C SER A 574 -11.87 9.85 4.04
N ILE A 575 -12.26 8.65 4.49
CA ILE A 575 -12.35 8.31 5.94
C ILE A 575 -11.00 8.53 6.64
N HIS A 576 -9.91 8.02 6.05
CA HIS A 576 -8.58 8.21 6.62
C HIS A 576 -8.22 9.69 6.72
N LYS A 577 -8.45 10.48 5.67
CA LYS A 577 -8.15 11.92 5.66
C LYS A 577 -8.90 12.68 6.76
N ASN A 578 -10.13 12.28 7.08
CA ASN A 578 -10.94 12.93 8.12
C ASN A 578 -10.43 12.64 9.55
N HIS A 579 -9.62 11.59 9.74
CA HIS A 579 -9.26 11.08 11.07
C HIS A 579 -7.77 10.75 11.28
N ASN A 580 -6.92 10.98 10.27
CA ASN A 580 -5.49 10.64 10.28
C ASN A 580 -4.68 11.27 11.43
N ASP A 581 -5.17 12.36 12.03
CA ASP A 581 -4.51 13.08 13.11
C ASP A 581 -4.49 12.33 14.45
N TRP A 582 -5.50 11.47 14.69
CA TRP A 582 -5.67 10.74 15.95
C TRP A 582 -5.91 9.24 15.76
N PHE A 583 -6.55 8.80 14.67
CA PHE A 583 -6.79 7.39 14.36
C PHE A 583 -5.81 6.91 13.28
N TYR A 584 -4.60 6.60 13.73
CA TYR A 584 -3.49 6.12 12.89
C TYR A 584 -2.71 5.00 13.60
N LEU A 585 -2.06 4.14 12.82
CA LEU A 585 -1.07 3.17 13.30
C LEU A 585 0.28 3.82 13.51
N ARG A 586 0.75 4.56 12.49
CA ARG A 586 2.03 5.28 12.50
C ARG A 586 1.87 6.61 11.76
N LYS A 587 2.16 7.72 12.45
CA LYS A 587 2.22 9.04 11.82
C LYS A 587 3.18 9.00 10.62
N ASN A 588 2.72 9.49 9.47
CA ASN A 588 3.48 9.62 8.23
C ASN A 588 4.03 8.30 7.65
N SER A 589 3.27 7.20 7.76
CA SER A 589 3.64 5.96 7.08
C SER A 589 3.53 6.11 5.56
N SER A 590 4.63 5.89 4.84
CA SER A 590 4.64 5.90 3.37
C SER A 590 3.96 4.66 2.75
N ARG A 591 3.65 3.64 3.56
CA ARG A 591 3.17 2.32 3.10
C ARG A 591 1.66 2.11 3.17
N MET A 592 0.88 3.19 3.27
CA MET A 592 -0.59 3.16 3.35
C MET A 592 -1.11 2.16 4.42
N GLU A 593 -0.39 2.06 5.54
CA GLU A 593 -0.70 1.08 6.59
C GLU A 593 -1.97 1.43 7.36
N ASP A 594 -2.28 2.73 7.44
CA ASP A 594 -3.47 3.24 8.11
C ASP A 594 -4.71 2.88 7.29
N GLU A 595 -4.70 3.17 5.99
CA GLU A 595 -5.78 2.82 5.05
C GLU A 595 -6.05 1.31 5.05
N ASN A 596 -5.00 0.49 5.21
CA ASN A 596 -5.13 -0.95 5.37
C ASN A 596 -5.90 -1.35 6.65
N ILE A 597 -5.83 -0.57 7.73
CA ILE A 597 -6.63 -0.78 8.93
C ILE A 597 -8.08 -0.40 8.66
N TYR A 598 -8.33 0.77 8.08
CA TYR A 598 -9.70 1.20 7.73
C TYR A 598 -10.39 0.18 6.82
N THR A 599 -9.69 -0.36 5.81
CA THR A 599 -10.26 -1.41 4.95
C THR A 599 -10.58 -2.70 5.71
N ALA A 600 -9.71 -3.12 6.63
CA ALA A 600 -9.95 -4.31 7.44
C ALA A 600 -11.13 -4.12 8.41
N LEU A 601 -11.25 -2.95 9.03
CA LEU A 601 -12.37 -2.61 9.91
C LEU A 601 -13.69 -2.47 9.14
N ALA A 602 -13.66 -1.86 7.94
CA ALA A 602 -14.83 -1.77 7.06
C ALA A 602 -15.29 -3.16 6.62
N TYR A 603 -14.34 -4.09 6.38
CA TYR A 603 -14.66 -5.49 6.10
C TYR A 603 -15.31 -6.19 7.30
N PHE A 604 -14.88 -5.90 8.54
CA PHE A 604 -15.54 -6.42 9.73
C PHE A 604 -16.96 -5.86 9.86
N GLN A 605 -17.16 -4.56 9.61
CA GLN A 605 -18.48 -3.94 9.59
C GLN A 605 -19.38 -4.54 8.50
N PHE A 606 -18.84 -4.78 7.31
CA PHE A 606 -19.56 -5.41 6.20
C PHE A 606 -20.11 -6.79 6.54
N ASN A 607 -19.32 -7.61 7.25
CA ASN A 607 -19.76 -8.93 7.69
C ASN A 607 -20.69 -8.84 8.91
N TRP A 608 -20.47 -7.86 9.78
CA TRP A 608 -21.39 -7.53 10.85
C TRP A 608 -22.77 -7.26 10.23
N ASN A 609 -22.92 -6.39 9.25
CA ASN A 609 -24.22 -5.96 8.69
C ASN A 609 -25.10 -7.03 8.02
N GLN A 610 -24.68 -8.30 7.93
CA GLN A 610 -25.48 -9.35 7.29
C GLN A 610 -26.77 -9.69 8.09
N LYS A 611 -27.88 -9.93 7.36
CA LYS A 611 -29.26 -10.01 7.89
C LYS A 611 -29.59 -11.26 8.75
N ASN A 612 -28.75 -12.32 8.73
CA ASN A 612 -29.01 -13.58 9.44
C ASN A 612 -27.98 -13.85 10.55
N ARG A 613 -27.98 -13.02 11.60
CA ARG A 613 -27.04 -13.17 12.72
C ARG A 613 -27.68 -13.96 13.89
N PRO A 614 -27.04 -15.03 14.40
CA PRO A 614 -27.45 -15.64 15.66
C PRO A 614 -27.16 -14.68 16.84
N GLU A 615 -27.94 -14.77 17.93
CA GLU A 615 -27.77 -13.93 19.14
C GLU A 615 -26.36 -14.00 19.75
N ASN A 616 -25.64 -15.10 19.52
CA ASN A 616 -24.25 -15.32 19.94
C ASN A 616 -23.26 -15.19 18.77
N TYR A 617 -23.42 -14.18 17.91
CA TYR A 617 -22.49 -13.95 16.81
C TYR A 617 -21.06 -13.71 17.30
N PHE A 618 -20.14 -14.53 16.84
CA PHE A 618 -18.70 -14.31 16.95
C PHE A 618 -18.17 -14.00 15.54
N PRO A 619 -17.38 -12.93 15.34
CA PRO A 619 -16.84 -12.60 14.03
C PRO A 619 -15.93 -13.74 13.54
N LYS A 620 -16.37 -14.45 12.51
CA LYS A 620 -15.62 -15.59 11.94
C LYS A 620 -14.35 -15.14 11.22
N GLU A 621 -14.23 -13.85 10.97
CA GLU A 621 -13.16 -13.18 10.24
C GLU A 621 -11.97 -12.84 11.15
N LEU A 622 -12.18 -12.88 12.48
CA LEU A 622 -11.18 -12.64 13.50
C LEU A 622 -10.78 -13.95 14.17
N ASP A 623 -9.51 -14.32 14.00
CA ASP A 623 -8.91 -15.40 14.74
C ASP A 623 -8.35 -14.88 16.07
N ILE A 624 -8.83 -15.45 17.17
CA ILE A 624 -8.38 -15.15 18.53
C ILE A 624 -7.76 -16.42 19.10
N TYR A 625 -6.44 -16.40 19.31
CA TYR A 625 -5.71 -17.53 19.85
C TYR A 625 -4.66 -17.08 20.87
N LYS A 626 -4.29 -18.01 21.75
CA LYS A 626 -3.30 -17.77 22.80
C LYS A 626 -1.92 -18.22 22.32
N VAL A 627 -0.93 -17.35 22.41
CA VAL A 627 0.49 -17.64 22.19
C VAL A 627 1.24 -17.33 23.47
N LEU A 628 1.81 -18.35 24.11
CA LEU A 628 2.45 -18.24 25.44
C LEU A 628 1.47 -17.67 26.47
N ASN A 629 1.71 -16.49 27.03
CA ASN A 629 0.81 -15.80 27.96
C ASN A 629 0.00 -14.67 27.30
N LYS A 630 0.03 -14.55 25.97
CA LYS A 630 -0.61 -13.45 25.25
C LYS A 630 -1.76 -13.93 24.38
N ILE A 631 -2.83 -13.15 24.34
CA ILE A 631 -3.92 -13.28 23.38
C ILE A 631 -3.54 -12.50 22.13
N VAL A 632 -3.62 -13.15 20.98
CA VAL A 632 -3.35 -12.58 19.67
C VAL A 632 -4.65 -12.54 18.87
N LEU A 633 -4.97 -11.39 18.28
CA LEU A 633 -6.08 -11.22 17.36
C LEU A 633 -5.54 -10.94 15.96
N ARG A 634 -6.04 -11.67 14.96
CA ARG A 634 -5.63 -11.51 13.57
C ARG A 634 -6.81 -11.71 12.63
N VAL A 635 -6.81 -11.01 11.50
CA VAL A 635 -7.67 -11.35 10.36
C VAL A 635 -7.33 -12.77 9.87
N VAL A 636 -8.33 -13.65 9.79
CA VAL A 636 -8.19 -15.06 9.36
C VAL A 636 -7.54 -15.15 7.99
N SER A 637 -8.07 -14.43 7.00
CA SER A 637 -7.56 -14.43 5.63
C SER A 637 -7.77 -13.08 4.97
N LYS A 638 -6.67 -12.41 4.63
CA LYS A 638 -6.72 -11.14 3.87
C LYS A 638 -7.21 -11.34 2.43
N ASN A 639 -7.05 -12.54 1.88
CA ASN A 639 -7.57 -12.89 0.56
C ASN A 639 -9.10 -12.85 0.50
N GLU A 640 -9.82 -13.08 1.62
CA GLU A 640 -11.28 -12.91 1.64
C GLU A 640 -11.68 -11.43 1.53
N ILE A 641 -10.90 -10.51 2.11
CA ILE A 641 -11.07 -9.06 1.90
C ILE A 641 -10.92 -8.76 0.41
N THR A 642 -9.84 -9.27 -0.21
CA THR A 642 -9.59 -9.10 -1.65
C THR A 642 -10.78 -9.58 -2.51
N LYS A 643 -11.38 -10.73 -2.19
CA LYS A 643 -12.55 -11.23 -2.92
C LYS A 643 -13.76 -10.30 -2.83
N VAL A 644 -14.04 -9.74 -1.65
CA VAL A 644 -15.15 -8.79 -1.49
C VAL A 644 -14.88 -7.50 -2.26
N LEU A 645 -13.64 -6.99 -2.21
CA LEU A 645 -13.26 -5.77 -2.91
C LEU A 645 -13.24 -5.91 -4.44
N GLU A 646 -12.99 -7.12 -4.98
CA GLU A 646 -13.02 -7.41 -6.42
C GLU A 646 -14.45 -7.68 -6.94
N SER A 647 -15.42 -7.97 -6.07
CA SER A 647 -16.78 -8.32 -6.46
C SER A 647 -17.60 -7.09 -6.84
N ALA A 648 -18.09 -7.04 -8.09
CA ALA A 648 -18.93 -5.94 -8.56
C ALA A 648 -20.23 -5.80 -7.75
N ASP A 649 -20.89 -6.92 -7.45
CA ASP A 649 -22.20 -6.94 -6.76
C ASP A 649 -22.14 -6.50 -5.28
N LEU A 650 -20.97 -6.58 -4.65
CA LEU A 650 -20.79 -6.27 -3.24
C LEU A 650 -20.23 -4.87 -3.00
N LYS A 651 -19.87 -4.17 -4.08
CA LYS A 651 -19.20 -2.86 -4.04
C LYS A 651 -19.99 -1.84 -3.24
N ASP A 652 -21.27 -1.63 -3.58
CA ASP A 652 -22.07 -0.57 -2.96
C ASP A 652 -22.34 -0.87 -1.49
N ARG A 653 -22.66 -2.13 -1.17
CA ARG A 653 -22.80 -2.61 0.22
C ARG A 653 -21.54 -2.45 1.05
N PHE A 654 -20.36 -2.63 0.45
CA PHE A 654 -19.09 -2.39 1.13
C PHE A 654 -18.86 -0.89 1.40
N ILE A 655 -19.22 -0.02 0.44
CA ILE A 655 -19.14 1.44 0.63
C ILE A 655 -20.09 1.90 1.74
N GLU A 656 -21.32 1.40 1.77
CA GLU A 656 -22.28 1.65 2.86
C GLU A 656 -21.68 1.24 4.22
N SER A 657 -21.10 0.04 4.29
CA SER A 657 -20.48 -0.46 5.52
C SER A 657 -19.24 0.35 5.93
N ALA A 658 -18.49 0.88 4.98
CA ALA A 658 -17.36 1.77 5.25
C ALA A 658 -17.83 3.14 5.76
N ASN A 659 -18.94 3.66 5.23
CA ASN A 659 -19.57 4.88 5.72
C ASN A 659 -20.11 4.70 7.16
N GLU A 660 -20.81 3.60 7.42
CA GLU A 660 -21.29 3.25 8.75
C GLU A 660 -20.14 3.09 9.76
N LEU A 661 -19.02 2.51 9.36
CA LEU A 661 -17.81 2.46 10.20
C LEU A 661 -17.38 3.87 10.64
N GLU A 662 -17.39 4.86 9.75
CA GLU A 662 -16.99 6.22 10.10
C GLU A 662 -18.03 6.90 11.00
N PHE A 663 -19.29 6.95 10.52
CA PHE A 663 -20.35 7.75 11.15
C PHE A 663 -20.84 7.16 12.47
N ASN A 664 -20.75 5.84 12.64
CA ASN A 664 -21.08 5.15 13.88
C ASN A 664 -19.82 4.86 14.70
N PHE A 665 -18.99 3.89 14.28
CA PHE A 665 -17.92 3.35 15.11
C PHE A 665 -16.82 4.38 15.42
N VAL A 666 -16.28 5.06 14.40
CA VAL A 666 -15.18 6.01 14.59
C VAL A 666 -15.65 7.25 15.35
N ARG A 667 -16.85 7.76 15.06
CA ARG A 667 -17.45 8.89 15.79
C ARG A 667 -17.71 8.53 17.26
N LYS A 668 -18.32 7.38 17.52
CA LYS A 668 -18.54 6.86 18.87
C LYS A 668 -17.23 6.68 19.63
N LEU A 669 -16.20 6.16 18.97
CA LEU A 669 -14.87 6.05 19.56
C LEU A 669 -14.27 7.42 19.88
N LYS A 670 -14.39 8.39 18.96
CA LYS A 670 -13.95 9.78 19.19
C LYS A 670 -14.66 10.38 20.40
N ASN A 671 -15.97 10.16 20.53
CA ASN A 671 -16.77 10.64 21.65
C ASN A 671 -16.38 9.93 22.96
N LEU A 672 -16.07 8.63 22.90
CA LEU A 672 -15.55 7.86 24.03
C LEU A 672 -14.24 8.42 24.54
N ILE A 673 -13.30 8.83 23.67
CA ILE A 673 -11.97 9.33 24.05
C ILE A 673 -11.88 10.85 24.25
N SER A 674 -12.96 11.59 24.02
CA SER A 674 -13.04 13.05 24.24
C SER A 674 -13.68 13.35 25.59
N ASP A 675 -13.04 14.21 26.39
CA ASP A 675 -13.62 14.68 27.66
C ASP A 675 -14.51 15.93 27.49
N TYR A 676 -14.29 16.69 26.42
CA TYR A 676 -15.03 17.91 26.11
C TYR A 676 -15.42 17.96 24.63
N GLU A 677 -16.42 18.79 24.30
CA GLU A 677 -16.80 19.07 22.92
C GLU A 677 -15.62 19.77 22.20
N ASN A 678 -15.15 19.19 21.09
CA ASN A 678 -13.92 19.59 20.37
C ASN A 678 -12.59 19.39 21.12
N ALA A 679 -12.43 18.26 21.81
CA ALA A 679 -11.17 17.88 22.46
C ALA A 679 -9.94 18.01 21.54
N PRO A 680 -8.82 18.58 22.03
CA PRO A 680 -7.57 18.72 21.27
C PRO A 680 -7.01 17.37 20.80
N ILE A 681 -6.42 17.34 19.61
CA ILE A 681 -5.78 16.14 19.04
C ILE A 681 -4.76 15.45 19.98
N PRO A 682 -3.92 16.18 20.75
CA PRO A 682 -3.02 15.54 21.72
C PRO A 682 -3.74 14.75 22.81
N GLU A 683 -4.90 15.23 23.28
CA GLU A 683 -5.73 14.55 24.28
C GLU A 683 -6.31 13.25 23.73
N LEU A 684 -6.90 13.29 22.53
CA LEU A 684 -7.42 12.11 21.84
C LEU A 684 -6.34 11.03 21.71
N ASN A 685 -5.13 11.44 21.34
CA ASN A 685 -4.00 10.53 21.22
C ASN A 685 -3.59 9.92 22.57
N ALA A 686 -3.51 10.74 23.62
CA ALA A 686 -3.15 10.27 24.96
C ALA A 686 -4.18 9.29 25.53
N ASN A 687 -5.48 9.59 25.37
CA ASN A 687 -6.56 8.72 25.84
C ASN A 687 -6.59 7.39 25.07
N LEU A 688 -6.39 7.42 23.75
CA LEU A 688 -6.31 6.20 22.94
C LEU A 688 -5.06 5.36 23.28
N ASP A 689 -3.91 6.00 23.48
CA ASP A 689 -2.66 5.33 23.88
C ASP A 689 -2.76 4.71 25.28
N ASN A 690 -3.50 5.35 26.19
CA ASN A 690 -3.79 4.83 27.53
C ASN A 690 -4.65 3.55 27.45
N ILE A 691 -5.71 3.56 26.63
CA ILE A 691 -6.54 2.37 26.37
C ILE A 691 -5.68 1.22 25.82
N PHE A 692 -4.83 1.52 24.84
CA PHE A 692 -3.96 0.52 24.21
C PHE A 692 -2.74 0.11 25.04
N LEU A 693 -2.50 0.73 26.19
CA LEU A 693 -1.32 0.50 27.04
C LEU A 693 0.00 0.68 26.25
N VAL A 694 0.10 1.75 25.47
CA VAL A 694 1.26 2.02 24.60
C VAL A 694 2.37 2.73 25.39
N GLU A 695 3.51 2.07 25.60
CA GLU A 695 4.64 2.64 26.33
C GLU A 695 5.62 3.46 25.46
N ASN A 696 5.62 3.28 24.12
CA ASN A 696 6.63 3.87 23.22
C ASN A 696 6.03 4.55 21.97
N GLY A 697 4.79 5.05 22.04
CA GLY A 697 4.10 5.73 20.94
C GLY A 697 3.85 4.87 19.68
N ARG A 698 4.00 3.54 19.77
CA ARG A 698 3.76 2.60 18.67
C ARG A 698 2.49 1.79 18.91
N ARG A 699 1.45 2.10 18.13
CA ARG A 699 0.21 1.33 18.07
C ARG A 699 0.39 0.09 17.20
N THR A 700 -0.45 -0.91 17.41
CA THR A 700 -0.41 -2.18 16.65
C THR A 700 -1.73 -2.42 15.94
N GLN A 701 -1.71 -3.11 14.78
CA GLN A 701 -2.93 -3.46 14.05
C GLN A 701 -3.88 -4.30 14.91
N GLN A 702 -3.32 -5.21 15.72
CA GLN A 702 -4.07 -6.03 16.66
C GLN A 702 -4.88 -5.19 17.65
N ALA A 703 -4.35 -4.05 18.10
CA ALA A 703 -5.06 -3.19 19.05
C ALA A 703 -6.34 -2.60 18.45
N PHE A 704 -6.29 -2.18 17.18
CA PHE A 704 -7.48 -1.71 16.46
C PHE A 704 -8.51 -2.81 16.21
N TYR A 705 -8.06 -4.02 15.87
CA TYR A 705 -8.96 -5.18 15.69
C TYR A 705 -9.64 -5.58 17.01
N ALA A 706 -8.90 -5.57 18.11
CA ALA A 706 -9.44 -5.81 19.44
C ALA A 706 -10.41 -4.71 19.88
N LEU A 707 -10.07 -3.44 19.63
CA LEU A 707 -10.93 -2.31 19.94
C LEU A 707 -12.27 -2.40 19.22
N TRP A 708 -12.25 -2.69 17.92
CA TRP A 708 -13.47 -2.94 17.16
C TRP A 708 -14.26 -4.11 17.75
N TYR A 709 -13.60 -5.24 18.01
CA TYR A 709 -14.23 -6.43 18.60
C TYR A 709 -14.92 -6.15 19.96
N PHE A 710 -14.34 -5.28 20.79
CA PHE A 710 -14.91 -4.93 22.09
C PHE A 710 -16.09 -3.96 21.96
N LEU A 711 -16.08 -3.05 20.99
CA LEU A 711 -17.02 -1.92 20.95
C LEU A 711 -18.12 -2.04 19.88
N TYR A 712 -18.06 -2.98 18.92
CA TYR A 712 -18.97 -2.99 17.77
C TYR A 712 -20.46 -3.15 18.11
N ASP A 713 -20.80 -3.78 19.25
CA ASP A 713 -22.18 -4.07 19.68
C ASP A 713 -22.67 -3.19 20.84
N ILE A 714 -21.87 -2.20 21.25
CA ILE A 714 -22.26 -1.24 22.29
C ILE A 714 -22.99 -0.07 21.60
N PRO A 715 -24.12 0.44 22.10
CA PRO A 715 -24.77 1.66 21.57
C PRO A 715 -23.98 2.95 21.86
N ALA A 716 -24.21 4.02 21.09
CA ALA A 716 -23.60 5.33 21.34
C ALA A 716 -24.12 5.99 22.64
N SER A 717 -25.40 5.81 22.96
CA SER A 717 -26.08 6.34 24.16
C SER A 717 -25.38 5.93 25.47
N ILE A 718 -24.98 4.65 25.58
CA ILE A 718 -24.27 4.12 26.75
C ILE A 718 -22.87 4.75 26.87
N ILE A 719 -22.21 5.01 25.74
CA ILE A 719 -20.89 5.63 25.73
C ILE A 719 -20.95 7.05 26.29
N GLU A 720 -21.97 7.82 25.93
CA GLU A 720 -22.11 9.19 26.42
C GLU A 720 -22.30 9.24 27.94
N THR A 721 -22.99 8.26 28.50
CA THR A 721 -23.28 8.19 29.94
C THR A 721 -22.08 7.70 30.75
N ASP A 722 -21.38 6.66 30.28
CA ASP A 722 -20.39 5.90 31.07
C ASP A 722 -18.95 5.95 30.51
N LYS A 723 -18.55 7.08 29.89
CA LYS A 723 -17.23 7.23 29.22
C LYS A 723 -16.05 6.70 30.03
N GLN A 724 -15.90 7.16 31.27
CA GLN A 724 -14.76 6.79 32.13
C GLN A 724 -14.76 5.30 32.49
N ALA A 725 -15.92 4.75 32.87
CA ALA A 725 -16.04 3.34 33.22
C ALA A 725 -15.72 2.42 32.03
N ILE A 726 -16.13 2.79 30.82
CA ILE A 726 -15.80 2.04 29.60
C ILE A 726 -14.30 2.11 29.32
N ARG A 727 -13.65 3.28 29.43
CA ARG A 727 -12.20 3.41 29.22
C ARG A 727 -11.41 2.53 30.20
N GLU A 728 -11.78 2.51 31.47
CA GLU A 728 -11.12 1.69 32.48
C GLU A 728 -11.28 0.19 32.23
N GLU A 729 -12.49 -0.26 31.87
CA GLU A 729 -12.73 -1.67 31.56
C GLU A 729 -12.03 -2.09 30.25
N LEU A 730 -11.99 -1.23 29.23
CA LEU A 730 -11.19 -1.47 28.03
C LEU A 730 -9.71 -1.63 28.36
N ARG A 731 -9.17 -0.77 29.22
CA ARG A 731 -7.78 -0.87 29.69
C ARG A 731 -7.52 -2.20 30.39
N LYS A 732 -8.46 -2.68 31.22
CA LYS A 732 -8.39 -4.01 31.85
C LYS A 732 -8.43 -5.14 30.82
N LEU A 733 -9.24 -5.04 29.76
CA LEU A 733 -9.27 -6.02 28.68
C LEU A 733 -7.95 -6.05 27.90
N PHE A 734 -7.37 -4.90 27.59
CA PHE A 734 -6.06 -4.82 26.94
C PHE A 734 -4.94 -5.39 27.83
N ALA A 735 -4.98 -5.15 29.15
CA ALA A 735 -4.06 -5.79 30.09
C ALA A 735 -4.26 -7.32 30.15
N ALA A 736 -5.53 -7.78 30.11
CA ALA A 736 -5.85 -9.20 30.07
C ALA A 736 -5.28 -9.88 28.80
N MET A 737 -5.14 -9.16 27.69
CA MET A 737 -4.49 -9.73 26.50
C MET A 737 -3.01 -10.10 26.73
N THR A 738 -2.34 -9.57 27.76
CA THR A 738 -0.96 -9.90 28.10
C THR A 738 -0.80 -10.82 29.31
N GLU A 739 -1.79 -10.88 30.20
CA GLU A 739 -1.69 -11.52 31.51
C GLU A 739 -2.55 -12.78 31.67
N THR A 740 -3.38 -13.12 30.69
CA THR A 740 -4.42 -14.15 30.87
C THR A 740 -3.92 -15.60 30.84
N ALA A 741 -4.41 -16.42 31.79
CA ALA A 741 -4.08 -17.83 31.95
C ALA A 741 -4.68 -18.76 30.88
N SER A 742 -5.83 -18.45 30.28
CA SER A 742 -6.43 -19.25 29.20
C SER A 742 -7.29 -18.42 28.24
N LYS A 743 -7.48 -18.87 26.98
CA LYS A 743 -8.40 -18.22 26.03
C LYS A 743 -9.83 -18.13 26.59
N ALA A 744 -10.30 -19.19 27.26
CA ALA A 744 -11.64 -19.22 27.84
C ALA A 744 -11.84 -18.15 28.94
N ASP A 745 -10.81 -17.86 29.74
CA ASP A 745 -10.84 -16.77 30.72
C ASP A 745 -10.94 -15.40 30.04
N PHE A 746 -10.18 -15.19 28.96
CA PHE A 746 -10.26 -13.97 28.16
C PHE A 746 -11.65 -13.79 27.55
N ASP A 747 -12.19 -14.83 26.90
CA ASP A 747 -13.53 -14.79 26.29
C ASP A 747 -14.63 -14.51 27.34
N SER A 748 -14.46 -15.04 28.56
CA SER A 748 -15.37 -14.78 29.69
C SER A 748 -15.30 -13.32 30.15
N LYS A 749 -14.10 -12.73 30.23
CA LYS A 749 -13.92 -11.29 30.55
C LYS A 749 -14.55 -10.39 29.49
N VAL A 750 -14.38 -10.72 28.21
CA VAL A 750 -15.01 -9.97 27.11
C VAL A 750 -16.54 -10.08 27.18
N LYS A 751 -17.09 -11.28 27.41
CA LYS A 751 -18.54 -11.46 27.59
C LYS A 751 -19.08 -10.64 28.77
N ARG A 752 -18.34 -10.61 29.89
CA ARG A 752 -18.72 -9.79 31.06
C ARG A 752 -18.73 -8.30 30.72
N PHE A 753 -17.73 -7.81 29.99
CA PHE A 753 -17.67 -6.44 29.52
C PHE A 753 -18.87 -6.09 28.63
N LYS A 754 -19.12 -6.91 27.59
CA LYS A 754 -20.25 -6.71 26.67
C LYS A 754 -21.58 -6.74 27.40
N ASN A 755 -21.80 -7.71 28.29
CA ASN A 755 -23.03 -7.81 29.08
C ASN A 755 -23.24 -6.63 30.04
N LYS A 756 -22.16 -6.06 30.59
CA LYS A 756 -22.23 -4.89 31.48
C LYS A 756 -22.74 -3.65 30.75
N PHE A 757 -22.39 -3.50 29.47
CA PHE A 757 -22.74 -2.36 28.64
C PHE A 757 -23.71 -2.74 27.51
N LYS A 758 -24.51 -3.80 27.72
CA LYS A 758 -25.54 -4.26 26.78
C LYS A 758 -26.85 -3.53 27.10
N GLU A 759 -27.54 -3.10 26.07
CA GLU A 759 -28.83 -2.42 26.19
C GLU A 759 -29.93 -3.37 26.71
N THR A 760 -30.76 -2.89 27.65
CA THR A 760 -31.95 -3.58 28.19
C THR A 760 -33.28 -3.05 27.61
N GLY A 761 -33.26 -2.44 26.42
CA GLY A 761 -34.44 -1.86 25.76
C GLY A 761 -34.53 -2.24 24.29
N THR A 762 -35.75 -2.30 23.75
CA THR A 762 -36.07 -2.50 22.33
C THR A 762 -35.27 -1.55 21.44
N ARG A 763 -34.76 -2.06 20.31
CA ARG A 763 -34.17 -1.27 19.21
C ARG A 763 -35.12 -0.11 18.83
N GLU A 764 -34.98 1.03 19.47
CA GLU A 764 -35.40 2.29 18.88
C GLU A 764 -34.44 2.51 17.71
N LEU A 765 -34.98 2.59 16.50
CA LEU A 765 -34.21 3.01 15.33
C LEU A 765 -33.77 4.46 15.59
N ALA A 766 -32.62 4.63 16.24
CA ALA A 766 -32.01 5.92 16.48
C ALA A 766 -31.47 6.46 15.15
N ILE A 767 -32.34 7.15 14.41
CA ILE A 767 -32.04 7.83 13.14
C ILE A 767 -30.94 8.91 13.30
N ARG A 768 -30.53 9.21 14.54
CA ARG A 768 -29.41 10.12 14.85
C ARG A 768 -28.01 9.56 14.55
N ASP A 769 -27.82 8.24 14.49
CA ASP A 769 -26.47 7.65 14.33
C ASP A 769 -25.97 7.62 12.87
N ASP A 770 -26.84 7.82 11.88
CA ASP A 770 -26.51 7.75 10.44
C ASP A 770 -26.34 9.13 9.76
N LEU A 771 -26.20 10.21 10.54
CA LEU A 771 -26.02 11.57 10.00
C LEU A 771 -24.54 11.83 9.69
N ALA A 772 -24.18 12.04 8.42
CA ALA A 772 -22.87 12.57 8.04
C ALA A 772 -22.86 14.10 8.20
N THR A 773 -21.71 14.72 8.43
CA THR A 773 -21.60 16.18 8.30
C THR A 773 -21.12 16.56 6.90
N LEU A 774 -21.53 17.73 6.39
CA LEU A 774 -21.11 18.19 5.07
C LEU A 774 -19.57 18.23 4.94
N GLY A 775 -18.86 18.62 5.99
CA GLY A 775 -17.40 18.67 6.02
C GLY A 775 -16.72 17.30 5.95
N GLU A 776 -17.36 16.23 6.42
CA GLU A 776 -16.83 14.85 6.32
C GLU A 776 -16.97 14.29 4.89
N ILE A 777 -17.99 14.71 4.14
CA ILE A 777 -18.31 14.17 2.81
C ILE A 777 -17.84 15.05 1.64
N SER A 778 -17.45 16.30 1.91
CA SER A 778 -17.15 17.29 0.87
C SER A 778 -15.88 18.11 1.11
N THR A 779 -15.32 18.66 0.04
CA THR A 779 -14.34 19.76 0.12
C THR A 779 -15.01 21.07 -0.28
N ILE A 780 -14.91 22.06 0.60
CA ILE A 780 -15.48 23.39 0.41
C ILE A 780 -14.35 24.35 0.03
N ILE A 781 -14.48 24.96 -1.14
CA ILE A 781 -13.50 25.89 -1.73
C ILE A 781 -14.14 27.28 -1.79
N ALA A 782 -13.47 28.29 -1.22
CA ALA A 782 -13.90 29.67 -1.31
C ALA A 782 -13.40 30.32 -2.61
N GLY A 783 -14.27 31.06 -3.31
CA GLY A 783 -13.89 31.72 -4.55
C GLY A 783 -12.81 32.78 -4.39
N THR A 784 -12.20 33.18 -5.51
CA THR A 784 -11.03 34.06 -5.54
C THR A 784 -11.32 35.35 -6.30
N ALA A 785 -10.62 36.43 -5.93
CA ALA A 785 -10.67 37.68 -6.68
C ALA A 785 -9.70 37.58 -7.88
N LEU A 786 -10.22 37.73 -9.10
CA LEU A 786 -9.38 37.80 -10.29
C LEU A 786 -8.70 39.18 -10.41
N HIS A 787 -7.37 39.20 -10.37
CA HIS A 787 -6.57 40.32 -10.84
C HIS A 787 -6.33 40.17 -12.34
N VAL A 788 -7.21 40.75 -13.16
CA VAL A 788 -7.04 40.76 -14.63
C VAL A 788 -5.91 41.73 -14.97
N SER A 789 -4.69 41.22 -15.21
CA SER A 789 -3.61 42.04 -15.77
C SER A 789 -3.87 42.26 -17.26
N SER A 790 -4.14 43.51 -17.64
CA SER A 790 -4.50 43.96 -18.99
C SER A 790 -3.32 44.02 -19.97
N LYS A 791 -2.40 43.04 -19.97
CA LYS A 791 -1.33 42.97 -20.96
C LYS A 791 -0.98 41.53 -21.31
N THR A 792 -1.42 41.06 -22.48
CA THR A 792 -0.62 40.31 -23.49
C THR A 792 -1.52 39.82 -24.62
N ASN A 793 -1.20 40.25 -25.85
CA ASN A 793 -1.77 39.75 -27.10
C ASN A 793 -1.12 38.40 -27.44
N VAL A 794 -1.84 37.28 -27.33
CA VAL A 794 -1.48 36.01 -27.99
C VAL A 794 -2.75 35.28 -28.44
N ALA A 795 -2.77 34.82 -29.70
CA ALA A 795 -3.97 34.59 -30.50
C ALA A 795 -4.74 33.28 -30.26
N HIS A 796 -4.41 32.42 -29.29
CA HIS A 796 -5.15 31.16 -29.01
C HIS A 796 -5.31 30.95 -27.51
N ARG A 797 -6.45 31.33 -26.92
CA ARG A 797 -6.79 31.04 -25.52
C ARG A 797 -8.15 30.36 -25.41
N ILE A 798 -8.19 29.28 -24.65
CA ILE A 798 -9.43 28.70 -24.15
C ILE A 798 -10.04 29.73 -23.19
N THR A 799 -11.28 30.13 -23.44
CA THR A 799 -12.07 30.97 -22.53
C THR A 799 -12.88 30.10 -21.58
N ILE A 800 -12.99 30.52 -20.33
CA ILE A 800 -13.84 29.84 -19.33
C ILE A 800 -14.86 30.82 -18.74
N PRO A 801 -16.06 30.35 -18.37
CA PRO A 801 -17.04 31.18 -17.67
C PRO A 801 -16.56 31.49 -16.24
N TYR A 802 -16.73 32.75 -15.83
CA TYR A 802 -16.44 33.28 -14.50
C TYR A 802 -17.70 33.94 -13.92
N LEU A 803 -18.11 33.47 -12.75
CA LEU A 803 -19.23 34.00 -12.00
C LEU A 803 -18.75 35.11 -11.05
N LYS A 804 -19.10 36.37 -11.36
CA LYS A 804 -18.62 37.54 -10.58
C LYS A 804 -19.39 37.75 -9.28
N LYS A 805 -20.72 37.58 -9.32
CA LYS A 805 -21.63 37.64 -8.17
C LYS A 805 -22.38 36.31 -8.14
N GLY A 806 -22.65 35.81 -6.93
CA GLY A 806 -23.24 34.48 -6.72
C GLY A 806 -24.75 34.49 -6.57
N ASP A 807 -25.50 35.12 -7.49
CA ASP A 807 -26.97 35.08 -7.41
C ASP A 807 -27.55 33.80 -8.05
N PHE A 808 -28.22 33.02 -7.20
CA PHE A 808 -28.84 31.74 -7.54
C PHE A 808 -30.33 31.75 -7.24
N GLU A 809 -31.12 31.14 -8.12
CA GLU A 809 -32.57 30.90 -7.96
C GLU A 809 -32.91 29.52 -8.49
N HIS A 810 -33.81 28.79 -7.80
CA HIS A 810 -34.30 27.47 -8.20
C HIS A 810 -33.18 26.47 -8.58
N PHE A 811 -32.11 26.45 -7.78
CA PHE A 811 -30.92 25.60 -8.01
C PHE A 811 -30.11 25.92 -9.28
N GLN A 812 -30.36 27.07 -9.93
CA GLN A 812 -29.68 27.53 -11.14
C GLN A 812 -28.96 28.88 -10.96
N ILE A 813 -28.06 29.19 -11.89
CA ILE A 813 -27.33 30.46 -11.95
C ILE A 813 -28.11 31.45 -12.83
N LYS A 814 -28.24 32.71 -12.37
CA LYS A 814 -28.76 33.78 -13.24
C LYS A 814 -27.77 34.14 -14.35
N ASN A 815 -28.17 33.91 -15.61
CA ASN A 815 -27.34 34.12 -16.81
C ASN A 815 -26.76 35.54 -16.97
N SER A 816 -27.32 36.56 -16.32
CA SER A 816 -26.87 37.96 -16.40
C SER A 816 -25.50 38.24 -15.73
N GLU A 817 -24.89 37.27 -15.05
CA GLU A 817 -23.68 37.48 -14.22
C GLU A 817 -22.42 36.74 -14.69
N LEU A 818 -22.49 35.99 -15.80
CA LEU A 818 -21.38 35.21 -16.35
C LEU A 818 -20.50 36.05 -17.28
N ILE A 819 -19.19 36.06 -17.03
CA ILE A 819 -18.19 36.74 -17.87
C ILE A 819 -17.19 35.69 -18.37
N SER A 820 -16.75 35.79 -19.63
CA SER A 820 -15.70 34.90 -20.17
C SER A 820 -14.31 35.46 -19.88
N ILE A 821 -13.43 34.63 -19.28
CA ILE A 821 -12.03 35.00 -19.01
C ILE A 821 -11.04 34.09 -19.77
N PRO A 822 -9.92 34.65 -20.27
CA PRO A 822 -8.87 33.88 -20.93
C PRO A 822 -7.99 33.10 -19.93
N LEU A 823 -7.68 31.84 -20.24
CA LEU A 823 -6.92 30.93 -19.36
C LEU A 823 -5.40 31.03 -19.61
N ASP A 824 -4.67 31.89 -18.89
CA ASP A 824 -3.21 32.06 -19.05
C ASP A 824 -2.32 31.34 -18.03
N THR A 825 -2.82 31.07 -16.83
CA THR A 825 -1.96 30.81 -15.67
C THR A 825 -2.24 29.45 -15.06
N LEU A 826 -1.75 28.39 -15.72
CA LEU A 826 -1.77 27.03 -15.16
C LEU A 826 -0.67 26.87 -14.10
N GLY A 827 -0.97 27.30 -12.88
CA GLY A 827 -0.15 27.04 -11.69
C GLY A 827 -1.00 26.64 -10.48
N LYS A 828 -1.69 27.61 -9.88
CA LYS A 828 -2.45 27.44 -8.62
C LYS A 828 -3.98 27.46 -8.79
N GLU A 829 -4.50 27.83 -9.95
CA GLU A 829 -5.94 28.12 -10.14
C GLU A 829 -6.77 26.92 -10.66
N ARG A 830 -6.14 25.75 -10.84
CA ARG A 830 -6.83 24.53 -11.33
C ARG A 830 -7.97 24.06 -10.44
N GLU A 831 -7.85 24.22 -9.12
CA GLU A 831 -8.89 23.78 -8.17
C GLU A 831 -10.21 24.56 -8.32
N TYR A 832 -10.15 25.78 -8.85
CA TYR A 832 -11.33 26.63 -9.08
C TYR A 832 -11.99 26.37 -10.43
N ILE A 833 -11.29 25.69 -11.36
CA ILE A 833 -11.69 25.48 -12.76
C ILE A 833 -11.81 23.97 -12.99
N ASP A 834 -12.41 23.29 -12.02
CA ASP A 834 -12.67 21.87 -12.09
C ASP A 834 -13.93 21.60 -12.94
N SER A 835 -13.88 20.56 -13.77
CA SER A 835 -15.04 20.04 -14.50
C SER A 835 -15.88 19.08 -13.66
N ARG A 836 -15.45 18.73 -12.44
CA ARG A 836 -16.27 17.92 -11.54
C ARG A 836 -17.54 18.67 -11.15
N PRO A 837 -18.68 17.97 -11.05
CA PRO A 837 -19.91 18.53 -10.49
C PRO A 837 -19.67 19.20 -9.13
N LYS A 838 -20.23 20.39 -8.97
CA LYS A 838 -20.07 21.21 -7.77
C LYS A 838 -21.37 21.93 -7.44
N ILE A 839 -21.62 22.07 -6.14
CA ILE A 839 -22.72 22.86 -5.62
C ILE A 839 -22.15 24.22 -5.26
N LEU A 840 -22.71 25.28 -5.83
CA LEU A 840 -22.36 26.65 -5.49
C LEU A 840 -23.27 27.15 -4.38
N LEU A 841 -22.72 27.86 -3.42
CA LEU A 841 -23.47 28.46 -2.31
C LEU A 841 -23.09 29.93 -2.17
N LYS A 842 -24.10 30.80 -2.07
CA LYS A 842 -23.88 32.25 -1.89
C LYS A 842 -23.48 32.52 -0.44
N ARG A 843 -22.40 33.26 -0.24
CA ARG A 843 -21.89 33.59 1.11
C ARG A 843 -22.72 34.62 1.85
N LEU A 844 -23.30 35.58 1.12
CA LEU A 844 -24.12 36.64 1.69
C LEU A 844 -25.60 36.23 1.63
N THR A 845 -26.20 36.00 2.80
CA THR A 845 -27.61 35.56 2.91
C THR A 845 -28.42 36.55 3.74
N LEU A 846 -29.68 36.76 3.34
CA LEU A 846 -30.64 37.60 4.06
C LEU A 846 -31.20 36.86 5.27
N PHE A 847 -31.37 37.57 6.38
CA PHE A 847 -32.05 37.03 7.57
C PHE A 847 -33.52 36.77 7.19
N LYS A 848 -33.95 35.49 7.22
CA LYS A 848 -35.24 34.95 6.67
C LYS A 848 -35.28 34.57 5.19
N SER A 849 -34.15 34.26 4.56
CA SER A 849 -34.15 33.73 3.19
C SER A 849 -33.36 32.43 3.14
N GLN A 850 -33.88 31.43 2.42
CA GLN A 850 -33.23 30.14 2.20
C GLN A 850 -31.78 30.30 1.70
N LEU A 851 -30.96 29.27 1.91
CA LEU A 851 -29.63 29.24 1.33
C LEU A 851 -29.74 29.21 -0.20
N LYS A 852 -29.21 30.26 -0.83
CA LYS A 852 -29.10 30.30 -2.29
C LYS A 852 -28.00 29.36 -2.72
N VAL A 853 -28.39 28.27 -3.37
CA VAL A 853 -27.49 27.24 -3.90
C VAL A 853 -27.78 26.94 -5.36
N ALA A 854 -26.78 26.50 -6.12
CA ALA A 854 -26.92 26.10 -7.52
C ALA A 854 -26.05 24.90 -7.89
N PHE A 855 -26.47 24.13 -8.88
CA PHE A 855 -25.70 23.01 -9.41
C PHE A 855 -24.93 23.39 -10.67
N VAL A 856 -23.66 22.99 -10.75
CA VAL A 856 -22.83 23.18 -11.95
C VAL A 856 -22.05 21.91 -12.24
N ASP A 857 -22.15 21.40 -13.46
CA ASP A 857 -21.45 20.22 -13.97
C ASP A 857 -20.28 20.56 -14.91
N ASN A 858 -20.10 21.84 -15.24
CA ASN A 858 -19.12 22.31 -16.20
C ASN A 858 -17.94 23.09 -15.58
N ARG A 859 -16.88 23.27 -16.38
CA ARG A 859 -15.72 24.09 -16.00
C ARG A 859 -16.14 25.55 -15.86
N MET A 860 -16.02 26.08 -14.65
CA MET A 860 -16.41 27.44 -14.32
C MET A 860 -15.65 27.91 -13.09
N ALA A 861 -15.16 29.15 -13.12
CA ALA A 861 -14.57 29.85 -11.99
C ALA A 861 -15.61 30.76 -11.30
N PHE A 862 -15.38 31.11 -10.03
CA PHE A 862 -16.33 31.88 -9.24
C PHE A 862 -15.63 32.85 -8.29
N GLY A 863 -16.27 34.00 -8.05
CA GLY A 863 -15.78 35.08 -7.23
C GLY A 863 -15.85 34.83 -5.72
N VAL A 864 -15.29 35.76 -4.95
CA VAL A 864 -15.12 35.67 -3.48
C VAL A 864 -16.44 35.50 -2.71
N ASP A 865 -17.57 35.88 -3.32
CA ASP A 865 -18.91 35.83 -2.73
C ASP A 865 -19.58 34.43 -2.78
N THR A 866 -18.86 33.42 -3.30
CA THR A 866 -19.39 32.07 -3.51
C THR A 866 -18.48 31.00 -2.91
N PHE A 867 -19.08 29.95 -2.34
CA PHE A 867 -18.42 28.69 -2.04
C PHE A 867 -18.73 27.66 -3.12
N ALA A 868 -17.75 26.85 -3.50
CA ALA A 868 -17.99 25.61 -4.23
C ALA A 868 -17.81 24.43 -3.29
N ILE A 869 -18.81 23.54 -3.29
CA ILE A 869 -18.84 22.32 -2.50
C ILE A 869 -18.68 21.16 -3.49
N HIS A 870 -17.57 20.45 -3.37
CA HIS A 870 -17.31 19.23 -4.13
C HIS A 870 -17.55 18.02 -3.23
N ILE A 871 -18.55 17.20 -3.57
CA ILE A 871 -18.80 15.94 -2.87
C ILE A 871 -17.72 14.95 -3.29
N ASN A 872 -16.86 14.56 -2.36
CA ASN A 872 -15.75 13.62 -2.61
C ASN A 872 -16.04 12.22 -2.06
N ARG A 873 -17.18 12.04 -1.38
CA ARG A 873 -17.57 10.79 -0.75
C ARG A 873 -18.58 10.04 -1.61
N TYR A 874 -18.24 8.80 -1.96
CA TYR A 874 -19.19 7.93 -2.66
C TYR A 874 -20.30 7.47 -1.70
N GLY A 875 -21.49 7.32 -2.26
CA GLY A 875 -22.71 7.10 -1.49
C GLY A 875 -23.50 8.38 -1.21
N PHE A 876 -23.09 9.55 -1.72
CA PHE A 876 -23.84 10.80 -1.63
C PHE A 876 -23.96 11.46 -3.02
N LEU A 877 -25.18 11.66 -3.51
CA LEU A 877 -25.43 12.32 -4.79
C LEU A 877 -25.32 13.86 -4.63
N PRO A 878 -24.61 14.59 -5.52
CA PRO A 878 -24.49 16.04 -5.41
C PRO A 878 -25.84 16.78 -5.38
N LYS A 879 -26.79 16.37 -6.22
CA LYS A 879 -28.14 16.98 -6.26
C LYS A 879 -28.95 16.67 -5.00
N TYR A 880 -28.77 15.49 -4.39
CA TYR A 880 -29.35 15.16 -3.08
C TYR A 880 -28.82 16.07 -1.96
N VAL A 881 -27.49 16.26 -1.90
CA VAL A 881 -26.89 17.17 -0.92
C VAL A 881 -27.34 18.61 -1.14
N MET A 882 -27.48 19.03 -2.40
CA MET A 882 -28.00 20.36 -2.75
C MET A 882 -29.45 20.54 -2.30
N ALA A 883 -30.32 19.54 -2.48
CA ALA A 883 -31.71 19.58 -2.00
C ALA A 883 -31.77 19.85 -0.49
N ILE A 884 -30.93 19.15 0.28
CA ILE A 884 -30.86 19.34 1.73
C ILE A 884 -30.37 20.75 2.07
N LEU A 885 -29.30 21.22 1.42
CA LEU A 885 -28.74 22.54 1.68
C LEU A 885 -29.71 23.67 1.32
N GLY A 886 -30.50 23.53 0.25
CA GLY A 886 -31.50 24.51 -0.16
C GLY A 886 -32.79 24.48 0.67
N SER A 887 -33.01 23.44 1.48
CA SER A 887 -34.25 23.27 2.22
C SER A 887 -34.48 24.32 3.32
N ARG A 888 -35.76 24.57 3.60
CA ARG A 888 -36.20 25.44 4.71
C ARG A 888 -35.73 24.95 6.07
N TYR A 889 -35.73 23.63 6.27
CA TYR A 889 -35.35 22.99 7.51
C TYR A 889 -33.89 23.27 7.89
N ILE A 890 -32.94 23.06 6.96
CA ILE A 890 -31.52 23.28 7.25
C ILE A 890 -31.23 24.74 7.55
N PHE A 891 -31.85 25.67 6.83
CA PHE A 891 -31.65 27.09 7.08
C PHE A 891 -32.15 27.50 8.48
N SER A 892 -33.37 27.10 8.83
CA SER A 892 -34.05 27.49 10.06
C SER A 892 -33.52 26.84 11.34
N GLU A 893 -33.10 25.57 11.30
CA GLU A 893 -32.67 24.83 12.49
C GLU A 893 -31.15 24.88 12.70
N TYR A 894 -30.35 24.91 11.61
CA TYR A 894 -28.89 24.76 11.72
C TYR A 894 -28.11 26.04 11.41
N ILE A 895 -28.52 26.80 10.40
CA ILE A 895 -27.77 27.99 9.95
C ILE A 895 -28.06 29.21 10.81
N THR A 896 -29.34 29.51 11.06
CA THR A 896 -29.78 30.64 11.89
C THR A 896 -29.31 30.53 13.34
N ALA A 897 -29.37 29.33 13.93
CA ALA A 897 -28.95 29.03 15.29
C ALA A 897 -27.46 29.39 15.53
N ARG A 898 -26.64 29.35 14.48
CA ARG A 898 -25.20 29.66 14.55
C ARG A 898 -24.86 31.10 14.22
N ILE A 899 -25.62 31.71 13.30
CA ILE A 899 -25.31 33.03 12.76
C ILE A 899 -25.86 34.16 13.66
N GLY A 900 -27.05 33.99 14.26
CA GLY A 900 -27.71 34.96 15.16
C GLY A 900 -27.97 36.36 14.54
N GLY A 901 -28.87 37.16 15.12
CA GLY A 901 -29.08 38.59 14.75
C GLY A 901 -30.29 38.86 13.83
N THR A 902 -30.39 40.03 13.19
CA THR A 902 -31.53 40.44 12.32
C THR A 902 -31.10 41.02 10.96
N GLU A 903 -29.80 41.00 10.63
CA GLU A 903 -29.22 41.64 9.44
C GLU A 903 -28.57 40.63 8.47
N THR A 904 -28.22 41.09 7.25
CA THR A 904 -27.45 40.30 6.28
C THR A 904 -26.09 39.90 6.85
N LYS A 905 -25.76 38.61 6.78
CA LYS A 905 -24.49 38.09 7.33
C LYS A 905 -23.76 37.22 6.32
N PHE A 906 -22.43 37.24 6.45
CA PHE A 906 -21.54 36.37 5.71
C PHE A 906 -21.45 35.01 6.38
N ILE A 907 -21.82 33.97 5.63
CA ILE A 907 -21.63 32.57 6.01
C ILE A 907 -20.15 32.22 5.85
N SER A 908 -19.55 31.69 6.90
CA SER A 908 -18.20 31.15 6.87
C SER A 908 -18.20 29.68 6.48
N VAL A 909 -17.04 29.15 6.07
CA VAL A 909 -16.89 27.71 5.80
C VAL A 909 -17.17 26.87 7.05
N ALA A 910 -16.89 27.39 8.26
CA ALA A 910 -17.13 26.67 9.50
C ALA A 910 -18.62 26.49 9.81
N ASP A 911 -19.46 27.44 9.38
CA ASP A 911 -20.91 27.38 9.60
C ASP A 911 -21.55 26.26 8.79
N VAL A 912 -21.12 26.09 7.54
CA VAL A 912 -21.69 25.07 6.63
C VAL A 912 -21.10 23.68 6.87
N LYS A 913 -19.88 23.57 7.41
CA LYS A 913 -19.20 22.27 7.60
C LYS A 913 -19.96 21.27 8.46
N ASN A 914 -20.71 21.74 9.45
CA ASN A 914 -21.40 20.85 10.40
C ASN A 914 -22.88 20.64 10.04
N VAL A 915 -23.31 21.04 8.85
CA VAL A 915 -24.66 20.74 8.37
C VAL A 915 -24.82 19.21 8.30
N PRO A 916 -25.84 18.62 8.93
CA PRO A 916 -26.08 17.19 8.88
C PRO A 916 -26.68 16.77 7.54
N ILE A 917 -26.21 15.66 7.01
CA ILE A 917 -26.63 15.04 5.76
C ILE A 917 -26.92 13.56 6.05
N PRO A 918 -28.17 13.09 5.95
CA PRO A 918 -28.52 11.69 6.19
C PRO A 918 -27.81 10.73 5.23
N ALA A 919 -27.22 9.65 5.76
CA ALA A 919 -26.56 8.60 4.98
C ALA A 919 -27.55 7.50 4.57
N ILE A 920 -28.49 7.82 3.67
CA ILE A 920 -29.50 6.87 3.17
C ILE A 920 -29.05 6.14 1.89
N PRO A 921 -29.64 4.98 1.52
CA PRO A 921 -29.31 4.26 0.29
C PRO A 921 -29.43 5.13 -0.98
N LEU A 922 -28.61 4.84 -1.99
CA LEU A 922 -28.60 5.60 -3.26
C LEU A 922 -29.94 5.59 -3.99
N SER A 923 -30.74 4.52 -3.84
CA SER A 923 -32.09 4.44 -4.40
C SER A 923 -33.01 5.52 -3.84
N ASP A 924 -32.87 5.83 -2.55
CA ASP A 924 -33.71 6.80 -1.86
C ASP A 924 -33.21 8.22 -2.16
N GLN A 925 -31.90 8.44 -2.21
CA GLN A 925 -31.33 9.72 -2.66
C GLN A 925 -31.73 10.08 -4.08
N SER A 926 -31.82 9.08 -4.97
CA SER A 926 -32.24 9.27 -6.36
C SER A 926 -33.66 9.83 -6.46
N ASN A 927 -34.55 9.54 -5.51
CA ASN A 927 -35.90 10.11 -5.51
C ASN A 927 -35.89 11.63 -5.27
N LEU A 928 -35.02 12.15 -4.39
CA LEU A 928 -34.85 13.59 -4.20
C LEU A 928 -34.18 14.23 -5.42
N GLU A 929 -33.17 13.56 -5.99
CA GLU A 929 -32.50 14.03 -7.21
C GLU A 929 -33.48 14.18 -8.38
N LYS A 930 -34.44 13.25 -8.53
CA LYS A 930 -35.52 13.38 -9.54
C LYS A 930 -36.30 14.67 -9.34
N ILE A 931 -36.74 14.98 -8.12
CA ILE A 931 -37.49 16.22 -7.86
C ILE A 931 -36.63 17.46 -8.11
N VAL A 932 -35.34 17.43 -7.77
CA VAL A 932 -34.41 18.52 -8.10
C VAL A 932 -34.32 18.75 -9.61
N ASN A 933 -34.26 17.69 -10.41
CA ASN A 933 -34.28 17.82 -11.86
C ASN A 933 -35.56 18.46 -12.38
N TYR A 934 -36.70 18.15 -11.74
CA TYR A 934 -37.98 18.78 -12.04
C TYR A 934 -38.01 20.26 -11.64
N ILE A 935 -37.15 20.74 -10.74
CA ILE A 935 -37.09 22.16 -10.34
C ILE A 935 -36.14 22.94 -11.27
N ILE A 936 -35.08 22.29 -11.76
CA ILE A 936 -34.03 22.90 -12.59
C ILE A 936 -34.47 23.10 -14.06
N ASP A 937 -35.60 22.58 -14.52
CA ASP A 937 -36.00 22.74 -15.92
C ASP A 937 -36.49 24.17 -16.25
N ASP A 938 -35.92 24.79 -17.29
CA ASP A 938 -36.10 26.21 -17.62
C ASP A 938 -37.54 26.58 -18.09
N PHE A 939 -38.38 25.60 -18.42
CA PHE A 939 -39.65 25.81 -19.13
C PHE A 939 -40.91 25.60 -18.27
N ILE A 940 -40.77 25.58 -16.94
CA ILE A 940 -41.88 25.30 -16.01
C ILE A 940 -42.59 26.59 -15.58
N ASP A 941 -43.91 26.51 -15.38
CA ASP A 941 -44.69 27.61 -14.79
C ASP A 941 -44.45 27.78 -13.27
N GLU A 942 -44.65 29.00 -12.77
CA GLU A 942 -44.39 29.36 -11.37
C GLU A 942 -45.18 28.52 -10.34
N GLN A 943 -46.41 28.08 -10.68
CA GLN A 943 -47.23 27.29 -9.74
C GLN A 943 -46.68 25.87 -9.59
N THR A 944 -46.32 25.26 -10.72
CA THR A 944 -45.74 23.91 -10.76
C THR A 944 -44.37 23.88 -10.08
N LEU A 945 -43.54 24.91 -10.31
CA LEU A 945 -42.26 25.08 -9.65
C LEU A 945 -42.41 25.14 -8.11
N LEU A 946 -43.29 26.01 -7.61
CA LEU A 946 -43.54 26.17 -6.17
C LEU A 946 -44.08 24.89 -5.52
N PHE A 947 -44.88 24.10 -6.25
CA PHE A 947 -45.36 22.80 -5.78
C PHE A 947 -44.20 21.81 -5.58
N PHE A 948 -43.31 21.68 -6.56
CA PHE A 948 -42.17 20.77 -6.45
C PHE A 948 -41.15 21.22 -5.40
N GLU A 949 -40.95 22.53 -5.20
CA GLU A 949 -40.15 23.04 -4.07
C GLU A 949 -40.74 22.63 -2.71
N ARG A 950 -42.06 22.79 -2.53
CA ARG A 950 -42.75 22.36 -1.31
C ARG A 950 -42.70 20.85 -1.12
N LEU A 951 -42.81 20.10 -2.20
CA LEU A 951 -42.67 18.64 -2.16
C LEU A 951 -41.26 18.23 -1.72
N LEU A 952 -40.23 18.91 -2.23
CA LEU A 952 -38.85 18.69 -1.85
C LEU A 952 -38.62 19.00 -0.36
N ASP A 953 -39.13 20.13 0.14
CA ASP A 953 -39.10 20.47 1.57
C ASP A 953 -39.81 19.38 2.41
N GLY A 954 -40.99 18.91 1.97
CA GLY A 954 -41.72 17.79 2.61
C GLY A 954 -40.89 16.50 2.72
N MET A 955 -40.20 16.13 1.64
CA MET A 955 -39.28 14.97 1.63
C MET A 955 -38.10 15.18 2.57
N VAL A 956 -37.55 16.39 2.65
CA VAL A 956 -36.45 16.70 3.58
C VAL A 956 -36.94 16.64 5.03
N TYR A 957 -38.12 17.17 5.34
CA TYR A 957 -38.72 17.03 6.67
C TYR A 957 -38.91 15.54 7.04
N GLU A 958 -39.32 14.67 6.11
CA GLU A 958 -39.47 13.22 6.35
C GLU A 958 -38.13 12.56 6.74
N LEU A 959 -37.01 13.04 6.21
CA LEU A 959 -35.68 12.51 6.55
C LEU A 959 -35.22 12.92 7.95
N PHE A 960 -35.55 14.13 8.41
CA PHE A 960 -35.07 14.66 9.69
C PHE A 960 -36.07 14.48 10.85
N LEU A 961 -37.37 14.42 10.55
CA LEU A 961 -38.47 14.30 11.52
C LEU A 961 -39.39 13.09 11.20
N PRO A 962 -38.84 11.88 11.03
CA PRO A 962 -39.61 10.72 10.58
C PRO A 962 -40.69 10.31 11.58
N GLU A 963 -40.44 10.41 12.88
CA GLU A 963 -41.41 10.06 13.92
C GLU A 963 -42.57 11.05 14.02
N GLU A 964 -42.28 12.35 13.96
CA GLU A 964 -43.29 13.42 14.01
C GLU A 964 -44.20 13.36 12.77
N LEU A 965 -43.64 13.11 11.59
CA LEU A 965 -44.41 12.97 10.35
C LEU A 965 -45.19 11.65 10.27
N ALA A 966 -44.61 10.55 10.77
CA ALA A 966 -45.33 9.28 10.88
C ALA A 966 -46.53 9.40 11.84
N ALA A 967 -46.38 10.12 12.96
CA ALA A 967 -47.47 10.42 13.89
C ALA A 967 -48.57 11.28 13.25
N ALA A 968 -48.21 12.18 12.33
CA ALA A 968 -49.14 12.98 11.54
C ALA A 968 -49.72 12.23 10.31
N ASP A 969 -49.33 10.97 10.07
CA ASP A 969 -49.70 10.16 8.89
C ASP A 969 -49.41 10.89 7.57
N ALA A 970 -48.24 11.54 7.50
CA ALA A 970 -47.72 12.26 6.34
C ALA A 970 -46.47 11.54 5.81
N TYR A 971 -46.54 11.04 4.56
CA TYR A 971 -45.45 10.31 3.92
C TYR A 971 -45.27 10.83 2.49
N PHE A 972 -44.04 11.13 2.08
CA PHE A 972 -43.71 11.65 0.75
C PHE A 972 -42.91 10.63 -0.05
N MET A 973 -41.82 10.10 0.52
CA MET A 973 -40.88 9.18 -0.14
C MET A 973 -41.56 7.93 -0.70
N LYS A 974 -42.61 7.45 -0.03
CA LYS A 974 -43.41 6.28 -0.45
C LYS A 974 -44.17 6.49 -1.76
N TYR A 975 -44.61 7.72 -2.05
CA TYR A 975 -45.50 8.01 -3.18
C TYR A 975 -44.78 8.60 -4.40
N ILE A 976 -43.46 8.81 -4.32
CA ILE A 976 -42.65 9.45 -5.36
C ILE A 976 -41.86 8.43 -6.19
N GLN A 977 -41.81 7.16 -5.77
CA GLN A 977 -41.04 6.11 -6.43
C GLN A 977 -41.45 5.88 -7.90
N GLU A 978 -42.70 6.17 -8.25
CA GLU A 978 -43.28 5.95 -9.58
C GLU A 978 -43.05 7.12 -10.57
N LEU A 979 -42.42 8.23 -10.15
CA LEU A 979 -42.16 9.35 -11.05
C LEU A 979 -41.12 9.01 -12.13
N PRO A 980 -41.37 9.42 -13.40
CA PRO A 980 -40.45 9.17 -14.50
C PRO A 980 -39.14 9.95 -14.34
N ASN A 981 -38.05 9.38 -14.84
CA ASN A 981 -36.78 10.09 -14.89
C ASN A 981 -36.70 10.93 -16.18
N ILE A 982 -36.58 12.24 -16.03
CA ILE A 982 -36.58 13.19 -17.15
C ILE A 982 -35.19 13.41 -17.77
N ASP A 983 -34.10 12.96 -17.14
CA ASP A 983 -32.72 13.24 -17.58
C ASP A 983 -32.41 12.66 -18.97
N SER A 984 -33.01 11.53 -19.33
CA SER A 984 -32.80 10.85 -20.63
C SER A 984 -33.87 11.17 -21.68
N ILE A 985 -34.81 12.06 -21.37
CA ILE A 985 -35.95 12.41 -22.23
C ILE A 985 -35.63 13.67 -23.03
N ASP A 986 -36.12 13.75 -24.27
CA ASP A 986 -35.94 14.93 -25.13
C ASP A 986 -36.57 16.19 -24.51
N LEU A 987 -35.92 17.35 -24.70
CA LEU A 987 -36.32 18.64 -24.10
C LEU A 987 -37.78 18.99 -24.39
N SER A 988 -38.29 18.64 -25.57
CA SER A 988 -39.68 18.91 -25.99
C SER A 988 -40.74 18.12 -25.21
N GLN A 989 -40.37 16.97 -24.62
CA GLN A 989 -41.26 16.08 -23.88
C GLN A 989 -41.19 16.27 -22.37
N ARG A 990 -40.11 16.88 -21.85
CA ARG A 990 -39.89 17.10 -20.42
C ARG A 990 -41.00 17.95 -19.79
N THR A 991 -41.30 19.10 -20.39
CA THR A 991 -42.31 20.03 -19.87
C THR A 991 -43.67 19.36 -19.74
N GLN A 992 -44.10 18.60 -20.76
CA GLN A 992 -45.38 17.88 -20.73
C GLN A 992 -45.42 16.83 -19.60
N ILE A 993 -44.34 16.07 -19.42
CA ILE A 993 -44.26 15.06 -18.35
C ILE A 993 -44.27 15.70 -16.96
N ILE A 994 -43.61 16.85 -16.80
CA ILE A 994 -43.56 17.60 -15.54
C ILE A 994 -44.96 18.15 -15.21
N GLU A 995 -45.65 18.75 -16.18
CA GLU A 995 -47.03 19.23 -16.02
C GLU A 995 -48.01 18.10 -15.70
N ASP A 996 -47.91 16.96 -16.39
CA ASP A 996 -48.77 15.80 -16.13
C ASP A 996 -48.50 15.19 -14.75
N SER A 997 -47.23 15.17 -14.33
CA SER A 997 -46.83 14.77 -12.97
C SER A 997 -47.39 15.73 -11.93
N TYR A 998 -47.33 17.04 -12.16
CA TYR A 998 -47.93 18.04 -11.29
C TYR A 998 -49.44 17.82 -11.15
N ARG A 999 -50.18 17.74 -12.27
CA ARG A 999 -51.64 17.53 -12.27
C ARG A 999 -52.05 16.26 -11.52
N HIS A 1000 -51.25 15.19 -11.63
CA HIS A 1000 -51.51 13.95 -10.91
C HIS A 1000 -51.25 14.08 -9.41
N LEU A 1001 -50.10 14.65 -9.03
CA LEU A 1001 -49.68 14.73 -7.63
C LEU A 1001 -50.42 15.81 -6.83
N SER A 1002 -50.86 16.88 -7.50
CA SER A 1002 -51.59 18.01 -6.91
C SER A 1002 -53.09 17.76 -6.79
N ASP A 1003 -53.62 16.63 -7.29
CA ASP A 1003 -55.03 16.26 -7.13
C ASP A 1003 -55.35 16.20 -5.62
N PRO A 1004 -56.42 16.86 -5.13
CA PRO A 1004 -56.83 16.80 -3.72
C PRO A 1004 -57.07 15.38 -3.19
N LYS A 1005 -57.37 14.41 -4.06
CA LYS A 1005 -57.53 12.99 -3.71
C LYS A 1005 -56.20 12.24 -3.61
N HIS A 1006 -55.11 12.81 -4.13
CA HIS A 1006 -53.80 12.20 -4.07
C HIS A 1006 -53.21 12.31 -2.65
N LYS A 1007 -52.50 11.26 -2.22
CA LYS A 1007 -51.97 11.18 -0.84
C LYS A 1007 -50.86 12.19 -0.55
N ILE A 1008 -50.15 12.66 -1.58
CA ILE A 1008 -49.15 13.73 -1.44
C ILE A 1008 -49.82 15.05 -1.07
N SER A 1009 -50.87 15.48 -1.78
CA SER A 1009 -51.64 16.69 -1.43
C SER A 1009 -52.15 16.65 0.02
N SER A 1010 -52.65 15.49 0.45
CA SER A 1010 -53.05 15.29 1.86
C SER A 1010 -51.86 15.39 2.83
N SER A 1011 -50.70 14.82 2.47
CA SER A 1011 -49.48 14.86 3.31
C SER A 1011 -48.90 16.27 3.42
N ILE A 1012 -48.94 17.09 2.36
CA ILE A 1012 -48.55 18.51 2.38
C ILE A 1012 -49.42 19.32 3.36
N ILE A 1013 -50.71 19.00 3.47
CA ILE A 1013 -51.59 19.68 4.44
C ILE A 1013 -51.32 19.16 5.86
N LYS A 1014 -51.19 17.84 6.02
CA LYS A 1014 -50.95 17.19 7.32
C LYS A 1014 -49.62 17.60 7.94
N MET A 1015 -48.55 17.80 7.16
CA MET A 1015 -47.24 18.20 7.71
C MET A 1015 -47.31 19.55 8.44
N LEU A 1016 -48.22 20.45 8.07
CA LEU A 1016 -48.42 21.73 8.76
C LEU A 1016 -49.00 21.58 10.17
N SER A 1017 -49.52 20.41 10.54
CA SER A 1017 -49.93 20.11 11.92
C SER A 1017 -48.76 19.78 12.85
N VAL A 1018 -47.56 19.58 12.30
CA VAL A 1018 -46.34 19.31 13.06
C VAL A 1018 -45.75 20.63 13.57
N SER A 1019 -45.69 20.79 14.89
CA SER A 1019 -45.29 22.05 15.54
C SER A 1019 -43.88 22.55 15.15
N THR A 1020 -42.96 21.65 14.84
CA THR A 1020 -41.58 21.98 14.40
C THR A 1020 -41.57 22.54 12.98
N ILE A 1021 -42.35 21.94 12.08
CA ILE A 1021 -42.51 22.41 10.70
C ILE A 1021 -43.23 23.75 10.69
N GLN A 1022 -44.30 23.91 11.46
CA GLN A 1022 -45.02 25.18 11.56
C GLN A 1022 -44.11 26.34 12.00
N ARG A 1023 -43.26 26.13 13.01
CA ARG A 1023 -42.27 27.13 13.45
C ARG A 1023 -41.26 27.48 12.36
N THR A 1024 -40.83 26.49 11.57
CA THR A 1024 -39.92 26.70 10.45
C THR A 1024 -40.57 27.55 9.35
N GLU A 1025 -41.81 27.23 8.99
CA GLU A 1025 -42.57 27.95 7.95
C GLU A 1025 -42.99 29.36 8.38
N GLU A 1026 -43.22 29.61 9.67
CA GLU A 1026 -43.51 30.96 10.19
C GLU A 1026 -42.25 31.84 10.27
N PHE A 1027 -41.07 31.23 10.35
CA PHE A 1027 -39.79 31.93 10.48
C PHE A 1027 -39.30 32.50 9.14
N ILE A 1028 -39.46 31.74 8.06
CA ILE A 1028 -39.04 32.05 6.68
C ILE A 1028 -40.13 32.88 6.00
#